data_AF-A0A285P5W5-F1
#
_entry.id   AF-A0A285P5W5-F1
#
_cell.length_a   1.000
_cell.length_b   1.000
_cell.length_c   1.000
_cell.angle_alpha   90.00
_cell.angle_beta   90.00
_cell.angle_gamma   90.00
#
_symmetry.space_group_name_H-M   'P 1'
#
loop_
_entity.id
_entity.type
_entity.pdbx_description
1 polymer ?
#
loop_
_entity_poly.entity_id
_entity_poly.type
_entity_poly.pdbx_seq_one_letter_code
_entity_poly.pdbx_strand_id
1 'polypeptide(L)'
;MSGYEDLDESEIRNSLQRHVDMSEYESQVYLALVQTGKQSMRDLSETSGVPKQRVYDIVEELREQGFVELDDSYPKKAYAVDPTKTLGPIQTHVEQVQDALEEFHKSVSDVDSGVAQFRNRSTIEKYITELVDSAERTIFLMTSIDRLRIVEDALRNHSDVQIRVVLTGLDEGHVVDDRIELNSPIREFADYVRGTVRSEPLVLSVDRSAGFFWPTADSPRQRPREGFYVTDEDLSFLFDRFLSDTVWPLGYPVNPEQRRSTSLPQRYYRIRDCLADLEVLTDSVPLRTLTVRFEGYNNVSGEQITRDGRLAGFYASEFDDRAYLEVDLVEGDSGTTRTVTVGGWHSRREDFMATSIELEKHEDWSAEELDDETLDHIEACRRELPAEIDAGDAIVGFDGYIDYIRSLVGERKSPRMYDEINEFDTLREMVTRASAQDKTLQFEWVESKRLPGGHTAHVGQVLDTVGYDAQLVGFFGQPIREEFSEVFEEDNLLSLGPPTVTEYLQFGDGKMLFTDSGGHQALNWETLREYVPLETLANRLDGSDIVSIGGWALIPEISTIWEGIYEQVFPRLSSPPNDIVVCTSDVDHLTETTLRSDLESLGILDDAIPVTVVTTSEQAAHLGDVLLSGEQGKRALQATAESLRNEIGVSRFAVTSAKESVLVGPEGSQRIRSALISDPAEEGTFEDHFSAGIALGRAESLSDTSTLALGSAVASYFKQHQETPSLSEIRTFLDTYEDQGAA
;
A
#
# COMPACT_ATOMS: atom_id res chain seq x y z
N MET A 1 -23.33 -30.82 27.56
CA MET A 1 -23.75 -31.76 28.62
C MET A 1 -22.68 -31.85 29.69
N SER A 2 -22.82 -31.09 30.77
CA SER A 2 -22.09 -31.27 32.04
C SER A 2 -22.63 -30.23 33.01
N GLY A 3 -23.35 -30.65 34.04
CA GLY A 3 -23.98 -29.74 35.01
C GLY A 3 -25.20 -30.33 35.70
N TYR A 4 -25.07 -31.51 36.29
CA TYR A 4 -25.93 -31.89 37.40
C TYR A 4 -25.02 -32.08 38.60
N GLU A 5 -24.95 -31.07 39.45
CA GLU A 5 -24.65 -31.28 40.87
C GLU A 5 -25.65 -32.32 41.39
N ASP A 6 -25.21 -33.24 42.25
CA ASP A 6 -26.07 -34.25 42.88
C ASP A 6 -27.22 -33.56 43.63
N LEU A 7 -28.36 -33.37 42.96
CA LEU A 7 -29.59 -32.86 43.58
C LEU A 7 -29.94 -33.82 44.71
N ASP A 8 -30.02 -33.30 45.93
CA ASP A 8 -30.39 -34.13 47.06
C ASP A 8 -31.86 -34.57 46.94
N GLU A 9 -32.23 -35.63 47.66
CA GLU A 9 -33.58 -36.18 47.61
C GLU A 9 -34.67 -35.15 47.97
N SER A 10 -34.33 -34.18 48.81
CA SER A 10 -35.23 -33.10 49.25
C SER A 10 -35.47 -32.08 48.13
N GLU A 11 -34.44 -31.74 47.36
CA GLU A 11 -34.52 -30.84 46.21
C GLU A 11 -35.31 -31.46 45.06
N ILE A 12 -35.12 -32.76 44.79
CA ILE A 12 -35.92 -33.50 43.81
C ILE A 12 -37.40 -33.48 44.22
N ARG A 13 -37.68 -33.76 45.51
CA ARG A 13 -39.04 -33.75 46.04
C ARG A 13 -39.69 -32.37 45.95
N ASN A 14 -38.97 -31.30 46.32
CA ASN A 14 -39.44 -29.93 46.19
C ASN A 14 -39.74 -29.55 44.74
N SER A 15 -38.92 -30.04 43.79
CA SER A 15 -39.10 -29.77 42.37
C SER A 15 -40.35 -30.46 41.81
N LEU A 16 -40.59 -31.72 42.17
CA LEU A 16 -41.81 -32.45 41.81
C LEU A 16 -43.07 -31.76 42.34
N GLN A 17 -43.01 -31.21 43.56
CA GLN A 17 -44.16 -30.51 44.15
C GLN A 17 -44.45 -29.17 43.47
N ARG A 18 -43.42 -28.36 43.20
CA ARG A 18 -43.61 -27.00 42.67
C ARG A 18 -43.83 -26.94 41.17
N HIS A 19 -43.21 -27.85 40.43
CA HIS A 19 -43.16 -27.77 38.97
C HIS A 19 -43.96 -28.87 38.27
N VAL A 20 -44.29 -29.96 38.97
CA VAL A 20 -45.08 -31.09 38.45
C VAL A 20 -46.42 -31.22 39.19
N ASP A 21 -46.71 -30.31 40.13
CA ASP A 21 -47.96 -30.23 40.92
C ASP A 21 -48.29 -31.50 41.72
N MET A 22 -47.26 -32.25 42.13
CA MET A 22 -47.44 -33.41 43.01
C MET A 22 -47.65 -32.95 44.45
N SER A 23 -48.55 -33.60 45.18
CA SER A 23 -48.66 -33.43 46.64
C SER A 23 -47.44 -33.99 47.37
N GLU A 24 -47.31 -33.62 48.65
CA GLU A 24 -46.22 -34.11 49.49
C GLU A 24 -46.18 -35.64 49.56
N TYR A 25 -47.32 -36.30 49.71
CA TYR A 25 -47.39 -37.75 49.77
C TYR A 25 -47.22 -38.43 48.39
N GLU A 26 -47.72 -37.83 47.31
CA GLU A 26 -47.47 -38.32 45.94
C GLU A 26 -45.97 -38.30 45.61
N SER A 27 -45.28 -37.20 45.92
CA SER A 27 -43.84 -37.07 45.68
C SER A 27 -43.02 -38.11 46.47
N GLN A 28 -43.44 -38.46 47.69
CA GLN A 28 -42.80 -39.51 48.50
C GLN A 28 -43.04 -40.92 47.93
N VAL A 29 -44.27 -41.22 47.52
CA VAL A 29 -44.63 -42.54 46.96
C VAL A 29 -43.98 -42.75 45.60
N TYR A 30 -44.00 -41.74 44.73
CA TYR A 30 -43.36 -41.80 43.41
C TYR A 30 -41.85 -42.00 43.53
N LEU A 31 -41.18 -41.22 44.41
CA LEU A 31 -39.74 -41.32 44.60
C LEU A 31 -39.32 -42.69 45.18
N ALA A 32 -40.09 -43.23 46.12
CA ALA A 32 -39.86 -44.58 46.63
C ALA A 32 -39.94 -45.63 45.53
N LEU A 33 -40.91 -45.53 44.60
CA LEU A 33 -41.04 -46.42 43.45
C LEU A 33 -39.92 -46.26 42.42
N VAL A 34 -39.45 -45.04 42.17
CA VAL A 34 -38.31 -44.78 41.27
C VAL A 34 -37.01 -45.36 41.86
N GLN A 35 -36.78 -45.20 43.16
CA GLN A 35 -35.56 -45.65 43.83
C GLN A 35 -35.48 -47.18 44.02
N THR A 36 -36.61 -47.81 44.36
CA THR A 36 -36.63 -49.22 44.78
C THR A 36 -37.33 -50.14 43.79
N GLY A 37 -37.90 -49.57 42.73
CA GLY A 37 -38.58 -50.30 41.66
C GLY A 37 -39.93 -50.86 42.09
N LYS A 38 -40.28 -52.02 41.55
CA LYS A 38 -41.62 -52.61 41.67
C LYS A 38 -41.90 -53.15 43.07
N GLN A 39 -42.86 -52.56 43.79
CA GLN A 39 -43.17 -52.88 45.19
C GLN A 39 -44.64 -53.20 45.43
N SER A 40 -44.94 -54.00 46.46
CA SER A 40 -46.32 -54.17 46.92
C SER A 40 -46.76 -52.94 47.74
N MET A 41 -48.07 -52.68 47.84
CA MET A 41 -48.58 -51.53 48.63
C MET A 41 -48.18 -51.56 50.11
N ARG A 42 -47.87 -52.75 50.64
CA ARG A 42 -47.35 -52.90 52.00
C ARG A 42 -45.91 -52.42 52.09
N ASP A 43 -45.06 -52.90 51.20
CA ASP A 43 -43.63 -52.58 51.17
C ASP A 43 -43.42 -51.10 50.79
N LEU A 44 -44.30 -50.57 49.93
CA LEU A 44 -44.33 -49.17 49.52
C LEU A 44 -44.72 -48.24 50.68
N SER A 45 -45.65 -48.64 51.54
CA SER A 45 -45.99 -47.88 52.76
C SER A 45 -44.81 -47.81 53.75
N GLU A 46 -44.01 -48.89 53.84
CA GLU A 46 -42.82 -48.93 54.69
C GLU A 46 -41.67 -48.09 54.08
N THR A 47 -41.50 -48.14 52.76
CA THR A 47 -40.40 -47.43 52.05
C THR A 47 -40.67 -45.94 51.88
N SER A 48 -41.91 -45.55 51.58
CA SER A 48 -42.30 -44.13 51.38
C SER A 48 -42.58 -43.37 52.69
N GLY A 49 -42.77 -44.07 53.81
CA GLY A 49 -43.20 -43.47 55.08
C GLY A 49 -44.67 -43.03 55.11
N VAL A 50 -45.44 -43.27 54.04
CA VAL A 50 -46.85 -42.89 53.92
C VAL A 50 -47.76 -43.97 54.52
N PRO A 51 -48.80 -43.63 55.31
CA PRO A 51 -49.69 -44.61 55.91
C PRO A 51 -50.39 -45.50 54.87
N LYS A 52 -50.41 -46.82 55.10
CA LYS A 52 -50.95 -47.84 54.19
C LYS A 52 -52.38 -47.55 53.68
N GLN A 53 -53.20 -46.88 54.49
CA GLN A 53 -54.57 -46.50 54.12
C GLN A 53 -54.61 -45.46 52.99
N ARG A 54 -53.55 -44.63 52.84
CA ARG A 54 -53.44 -43.60 51.81
C ARG A 54 -52.62 -44.03 50.59
N VAL A 55 -51.72 -45.00 50.74
CA VAL A 55 -50.87 -45.48 49.63
C VAL A 55 -51.70 -46.01 48.47
N TYR A 56 -52.83 -46.67 48.74
CA TYR A 56 -53.71 -47.15 47.68
C TYR A 56 -54.31 -46.00 46.86
N ASP A 57 -54.78 -44.95 47.53
CA ASP A 57 -55.40 -43.80 46.88
C ASP A 57 -54.35 -43.01 46.07
N ILE A 58 -53.17 -42.78 46.66
CA ILE A 58 -52.07 -42.05 46.01
C ILE A 58 -51.52 -42.78 44.78
N VAL A 59 -51.41 -44.11 44.83
CA VAL A 59 -50.94 -44.87 43.66
C VAL A 59 -51.99 -44.85 42.55
N GLU A 60 -53.28 -44.80 42.88
CA GLU A 60 -54.33 -44.61 41.87
C GLU A 60 -54.28 -43.20 41.25
N GLU A 61 -54.11 -42.16 42.06
CA GLU A 61 -53.92 -40.77 41.59
C GLU A 61 -52.69 -40.64 40.67
N LEU A 62 -51.54 -41.18 41.09
CA LEU A 62 -50.32 -41.22 40.28
C LEU A 62 -50.47 -42.06 39.00
N ARG A 63 -51.33 -43.09 39.03
CA ARG A 63 -51.64 -43.88 37.83
C ARG A 63 -52.52 -43.12 36.85
N GLU A 64 -53.52 -42.39 37.33
CA GLU A 64 -54.37 -41.53 36.50
C GLU A 64 -53.55 -40.42 35.82
N GLN A 65 -52.54 -39.90 36.51
CA GLN A 65 -51.58 -38.93 35.97
C GLN A 65 -50.49 -39.56 35.08
N GLY A 66 -50.41 -40.89 35.00
CA GLY A 66 -49.47 -41.63 34.15
C GLY A 66 -48.06 -41.83 34.72
N PHE A 67 -47.82 -41.49 35.99
CA PHE A 67 -46.52 -41.62 36.66
C PHE A 67 -46.24 -43.04 37.17
N VAL A 68 -47.28 -43.84 37.44
CA VAL A 68 -47.17 -45.18 38.03
C VAL A 68 -48.08 -46.17 37.32
N GLU A 69 -47.67 -47.43 37.21
CA GLU A 69 -48.53 -48.52 36.74
C GLU A 69 -48.67 -49.63 37.78
N LEU A 70 -49.76 -50.40 37.68
CA LEU A 70 -50.06 -51.53 38.55
C LEU A 70 -49.89 -52.86 37.81
N ASP A 71 -49.23 -53.80 38.47
CA ASP A 71 -49.25 -55.21 38.09
C ASP A 71 -50.29 -55.96 38.92
N ASP A 72 -51.28 -56.53 38.24
CA ASP A 72 -52.39 -57.32 38.79
C ASP A 72 -51.96 -58.68 39.39
N SER A 73 -50.66 -58.95 39.52
CA SER A 73 -50.13 -60.03 40.38
C SER A 73 -50.70 -59.96 41.81
N TYR A 74 -50.86 -61.12 42.49
CA TYR A 74 -51.28 -61.16 43.90
C TYR A 74 -50.08 -61.41 44.81
N PRO A 75 -49.74 -60.50 45.75
CA PRO A 75 -50.39 -59.22 46.03
C PRO A 75 -50.05 -58.13 45.00
N LYS A 76 -50.99 -57.18 44.78
CA LYS A 76 -50.84 -56.08 43.80
C LYS A 76 -49.55 -55.30 44.01
N LYS A 77 -48.83 -55.03 42.92
CA LYS A 77 -47.59 -54.26 42.94
C LYS A 77 -47.68 -53.03 42.06
N ALA A 78 -47.03 -51.95 42.47
CA ALA A 78 -46.89 -50.71 41.73
C ALA A 78 -45.44 -50.55 41.25
N TYR A 79 -45.23 -49.89 40.12
CA TYR A 79 -43.92 -49.47 39.64
C TYR A 79 -44.01 -48.11 38.94
N ALA A 80 -42.96 -47.29 39.09
CA ALA A 80 -42.87 -46.01 38.39
C ALA A 80 -42.68 -46.22 36.88
N VAL A 81 -43.38 -45.43 36.08
CA VAL A 81 -43.13 -45.31 34.64
C VAL A 81 -41.84 -44.50 34.45
N ASP A 82 -41.06 -44.81 33.41
CA ASP A 82 -39.79 -44.15 33.13
C ASP A 82 -39.91 -42.61 33.16
N PRO A 83 -39.13 -41.89 34.00
CA PRO A 83 -39.19 -40.44 34.12
C PRO A 83 -39.03 -39.69 32.80
N THR A 84 -38.27 -40.23 31.84
CA THR A 84 -38.12 -39.59 30.51
C THR A 84 -39.43 -39.61 29.72
N LYS A 85 -40.28 -40.61 29.91
CA LYS A 85 -41.59 -40.71 29.25
C LYS A 85 -42.66 -39.88 29.94
N THR A 86 -42.59 -39.73 31.25
CA THR A 86 -43.59 -38.98 32.04
C THR A 86 -43.29 -37.48 32.08
N LEU A 87 -42.01 -37.09 32.16
CA LEU A 87 -41.58 -35.68 32.19
C LEU A 87 -41.25 -35.11 30.81
N GLY A 88 -40.96 -35.95 29.81
CA GLY A 88 -40.65 -35.52 28.43
C GLY A 88 -41.71 -34.62 27.78
N PRO A 89 -43.02 -34.90 27.92
CA PRO A 89 -44.08 -34.02 27.42
C PRO A 89 -44.08 -32.64 28.08
N ILE A 90 -43.76 -32.55 29.37
CA ILE A 90 -43.67 -31.27 30.09
C ILE A 90 -42.48 -30.46 29.57
N GLN A 91 -41.32 -31.10 29.39
CA GLN A 91 -40.14 -30.46 28.82
C GLN A 91 -40.42 -29.91 27.40
N THR A 92 -41.03 -30.74 26.55
CA THR A 92 -41.39 -30.35 25.17
C THR A 92 -42.38 -29.19 25.15
N HIS A 93 -43.35 -29.17 26.08
CA HIS A 93 -44.31 -28.08 26.18
C HIS A 93 -43.67 -26.77 26.65
N VAL A 94 -42.74 -26.84 27.61
CA VAL A 94 -41.98 -25.67 28.07
C VAL A 94 -41.12 -25.10 26.93
N GLU A 95 -40.44 -25.95 26.17
CA GLU A 95 -39.67 -25.55 24.98
C GLU A 95 -40.58 -24.90 23.93
N GLN A 96 -41.73 -25.51 23.60
CA GLN A 96 -42.71 -24.91 22.66
C GLN A 96 -43.29 -23.58 23.13
N VAL A 97 -43.55 -23.44 24.43
CA VAL A 97 -44.03 -22.18 25.01
C VAL A 97 -42.92 -21.13 25.00
N GLN A 98 -41.66 -21.52 25.24
CA GLN A 98 -40.52 -20.62 25.09
C GLN A 98 -40.38 -20.14 23.65
N ASP A 99 -40.40 -21.04 22.67
CA ASP A 99 -40.33 -20.69 21.25
C ASP A 99 -41.48 -19.77 20.83
N ALA A 100 -42.70 -20.06 21.29
CA ALA A 100 -43.86 -19.20 21.04
C ALA A 100 -43.72 -17.84 21.73
N LEU A 101 -43.22 -17.78 22.96
CA LEU A 101 -42.96 -16.53 23.68
C LEU A 101 -41.84 -15.72 23.02
N GLU A 102 -40.82 -16.36 22.44
CA GLU A 102 -39.79 -15.70 21.64
C GLU A 102 -40.39 -15.14 20.34
N GLU A 103 -41.31 -15.86 19.70
CA GLU A 103 -42.06 -15.37 18.54
C GLU A 103 -43.00 -14.20 18.89
N PHE A 104 -43.62 -14.21 20.08
CA PHE A 104 -44.44 -13.10 20.61
C PHE A 104 -43.60 -11.95 21.18
N HIS A 105 -42.33 -12.18 21.54
CA HIS A 105 -41.36 -11.15 21.89
C HIS A 105 -40.77 -10.51 20.61
N LYS A 106 -41.61 -10.30 19.59
CA LYS A 106 -41.35 -9.44 18.44
C LYS A 106 -42.03 -8.09 18.68
N SER A 107 -41.22 -7.07 19.00
CA SER A 107 -41.41 -5.69 18.51
C SER A 107 -40.36 -4.75 19.14
N VAL A 108 -39.07 -5.03 18.96
CA VAL A 108 -38.08 -3.94 18.82
C VAL A 108 -37.80 -3.68 17.33
N SER A 109 -38.10 -4.65 16.48
CA SER A 109 -38.16 -4.52 15.02
C SER A 109 -39.25 -3.56 14.50
N ASP A 110 -40.20 -3.14 15.36
CA ASP A 110 -41.28 -2.19 15.00
C ASP A 110 -40.98 -0.75 15.46
N VAL A 111 -39.76 -0.47 15.93
CA VAL A 111 -39.35 0.92 16.13
C VAL A 111 -38.95 1.48 14.76
N ASP A 112 -39.96 1.91 14.00
CA ASP A 112 -39.81 2.83 12.86
C ASP A 112 -39.05 4.07 13.36
N SER A 113 -37.71 4.08 13.20
CA SER A 113 -36.77 5.11 13.66
C SER A 113 -36.69 5.29 15.19
N GLY A 114 -35.52 5.01 15.78
CA GLY A 114 -35.25 5.43 17.15
C GLY A 114 -34.06 4.76 17.83
N VAL A 115 -34.03 4.89 19.16
CA VAL A 115 -33.04 4.29 20.06
C VAL A 115 -33.74 3.32 21.00
N ALA A 116 -33.45 2.03 20.89
CA ALA A 116 -33.91 1.00 21.82
C ALA A 116 -32.90 0.77 22.93
N GLN A 117 -33.39 0.58 24.15
CA GLN A 117 -32.56 0.45 25.35
C GLN A 117 -32.71 -0.94 25.98
N PHE A 118 -31.57 -1.57 26.29
CA PHE A 118 -31.50 -2.90 26.86
C PHE A 118 -30.75 -2.93 28.18
N ARG A 119 -31.30 -3.63 29.18
CA ARG A 119 -30.67 -3.80 30.51
C ARG A 119 -30.03 -5.17 30.70
N ASN A 120 -30.59 -6.19 30.06
CA ASN A 120 -30.16 -7.56 30.25
C ASN A 120 -28.98 -7.87 29.34
N ARG A 121 -27.90 -8.42 29.91
CA ARG A 121 -26.67 -8.75 29.19
C ARG A 121 -26.93 -9.73 28.04
N SER A 122 -27.68 -10.80 28.27
CA SER A 122 -27.97 -11.79 27.23
C SER A 122 -28.84 -11.21 26.10
N THR A 123 -29.70 -10.24 26.41
CA THR A 123 -30.42 -9.47 25.38
C THR A 123 -29.47 -8.57 24.59
N ILE A 124 -28.56 -7.85 25.26
CA ILE A 124 -27.55 -7.01 24.57
C ILE A 124 -26.70 -7.85 23.62
N GLU A 125 -26.16 -8.97 24.12
CA GLU A 125 -25.33 -9.88 23.32
C GLU A 125 -26.11 -10.39 22.09
N LYS A 126 -27.36 -10.84 22.29
CA LYS A 126 -28.25 -11.26 21.19
C LYS A 126 -28.41 -10.18 20.11
N TYR A 127 -28.77 -8.95 20.50
CA TYR A 127 -29.01 -7.87 19.52
C TYR A 127 -27.73 -7.38 18.84
N ILE A 128 -26.58 -7.44 19.51
CA ILE A 128 -25.29 -7.16 18.86
C ILE A 128 -25.03 -8.21 17.77
N THR A 129 -25.22 -9.50 18.09
CA THR A 129 -25.06 -10.59 17.11
C THR A 129 -26.05 -10.46 15.95
N GLU A 130 -27.33 -10.22 16.22
CA GLU A 130 -28.35 -10.01 15.16
C GLU A 130 -28.01 -8.82 14.25
N LEU A 131 -27.46 -7.74 14.83
CA LEU A 131 -27.03 -6.58 14.04
C LEU A 131 -25.82 -6.92 13.15
N VAL A 132 -24.84 -7.67 13.67
CA VAL A 132 -23.71 -8.16 12.85
C VAL A 132 -24.22 -9.07 11.72
N ASP A 133 -25.11 -10.00 12.03
CA ASP A 133 -25.70 -10.94 11.06
C ASP A 133 -26.51 -10.25 9.96
N SER A 134 -27.02 -9.03 10.24
CA SER A 134 -27.77 -8.23 9.27
C SER A 134 -26.88 -7.45 8.28
N ALA A 135 -25.56 -7.49 8.44
CA ALA A 135 -24.65 -6.67 7.64
C ALA A 135 -24.58 -7.13 6.17
N GLU A 136 -24.71 -6.17 5.26
CA GLU A 136 -24.62 -6.39 3.81
C GLU A 136 -23.32 -5.87 3.21
N ARG A 137 -22.69 -4.83 3.80
CA ARG A 137 -21.58 -4.09 3.17
C ARG A 137 -20.40 -3.84 4.10
N THR A 138 -20.65 -3.29 5.28
CA THR A 138 -19.60 -2.89 6.22
C THR A 138 -19.96 -3.16 7.66
N ILE A 139 -18.98 -3.58 8.44
CA ILE A 139 -19.04 -3.64 9.90
C ILE A 139 -17.87 -2.82 10.45
N PHE A 140 -18.14 -1.89 11.37
CA PHE A 140 -17.12 -1.17 12.12
C PHE A 140 -17.35 -1.37 13.62
N LEU A 141 -16.46 -2.12 14.26
CA LEU A 141 -16.59 -2.51 15.66
C LEU A 141 -15.42 -1.98 16.49
N MET A 142 -15.71 -1.19 17.52
CA MET A 142 -14.79 -0.95 18.63
C MET A 142 -15.19 -1.82 19.81
N THR A 143 -14.26 -2.62 20.33
CA THR A 143 -14.54 -3.53 21.45
C THR A 143 -13.27 -3.96 22.19
N SER A 144 -13.40 -4.49 23.41
CA SER A 144 -12.32 -5.21 24.08
C SER A 144 -12.17 -6.64 23.56
N ILE A 145 -10.99 -7.25 23.78
CA ILE A 145 -10.72 -8.66 23.42
C ILE A 145 -11.75 -9.60 24.05
N ASP A 146 -12.12 -9.38 25.32
CA ASP A 146 -13.09 -10.23 26.03
C ASP A 146 -14.48 -10.20 25.39
N ARG A 147 -14.91 -9.03 24.91
CA ARG A 147 -16.22 -8.83 24.29
C ARG A 147 -16.24 -9.21 22.82
N LEU A 148 -15.10 -9.21 22.12
CA LEU A 148 -15.02 -9.66 20.73
C LEU A 148 -15.52 -11.10 20.56
N ARG A 149 -15.29 -11.96 21.55
CA ARG A 149 -15.75 -13.36 21.56
C ARG A 149 -17.27 -13.53 21.41
N ILE A 150 -18.05 -12.49 21.71
CA ILE A 150 -19.52 -12.50 21.55
C ILE A 150 -19.90 -12.57 20.07
N VAL A 151 -19.12 -11.91 19.21
CA VAL A 151 -19.41 -11.70 17.79
C VAL A 151 -18.42 -12.39 16.86
N GLU A 152 -17.40 -13.07 17.39
CA GLU A 152 -16.35 -13.69 16.60
C GLU A 152 -16.92 -14.67 15.56
N ASP A 153 -17.82 -15.56 15.97
CA ASP A 153 -18.44 -16.53 15.06
C ASP A 153 -19.32 -15.85 13.99
N ALA A 154 -20.04 -14.78 14.38
CA ALA A 154 -20.85 -14.00 13.45
C ALA A 154 -19.97 -13.30 12.40
N LEU A 155 -18.92 -12.59 12.84
CA LEU A 155 -17.97 -11.93 11.94
C LEU A 155 -17.31 -12.91 10.95
N ARG A 156 -16.97 -14.13 11.39
CA ARG A 156 -16.40 -15.17 10.52
C ARG A 156 -17.34 -15.62 9.39
N ASN A 157 -18.65 -15.50 9.57
CA ASN A 157 -19.64 -15.91 8.57
C ASN A 157 -19.84 -14.85 7.46
N HIS A 158 -19.28 -13.65 7.62
CA HIS A 158 -19.42 -12.54 6.67
C HIS A 158 -18.13 -12.29 5.87
N SER A 159 -17.76 -13.23 5.00
CA SER A 159 -16.57 -13.08 4.14
C SER A 159 -16.68 -11.95 3.11
N ASP A 160 -17.90 -11.57 2.75
CA ASP A 160 -18.19 -10.63 1.65
C ASP A 160 -18.46 -9.19 2.18
N VAL A 161 -18.33 -8.98 3.49
CA VAL A 161 -18.56 -7.70 4.18
C VAL A 161 -17.21 -7.14 4.61
N GLN A 162 -17.01 -5.84 4.41
CA GLN A 162 -15.78 -5.16 4.83
C GLN A 162 -15.79 -4.93 6.35
N ILE A 163 -14.91 -5.59 7.09
CA ILE A 163 -14.89 -5.61 8.56
C ILE A 163 -13.69 -4.82 9.09
N ARG A 164 -13.98 -3.75 9.84
CA ARG A 164 -13.00 -2.98 10.62
C ARG A 164 -13.17 -3.22 12.11
N VAL A 165 -12.07 -3.45 12.82
CA VAL A 165 -12.09 -3.59 14.28
C VAL A 165 -11.08 -2.67 14.96
N VAL A 166 -11.51 -2.00 16.04
CA VAL A 166 -10.63 -1.33 17.00
C VAL A 166 -10.68 -2.08 18.32
N LEU A 167 -9.55 -2.67 18.72
CA LEU A 167 -9.39 -3.32 20.02
C LEU A 167 -9.06 -2.29 21.11
N THR A 168 -9.76 -2.35 22.23
CA THR A 168 -9.62 -1.36 23.32
C THR A 168 -9.17 -2.03 24.62
N GLY A 169 -8.51 -1.27 25.49
CA GLY A 169 -8.09 -1.73 26.82
C GLY A 169 -6.93 -2.72 26.75
N LEU A 170 -6.04 -2.56 25.77
CA LEU A 170 -4.86 -3.40 25.59
C LEU A 170 -3.77 -3.02 26.60
N ASP A 171 -2.95 -3.99 27.00
CA ASP A 171 -1.77 -3.74 27.83
C ASP A 171 -0.72 -2.93 27.05
N GLU A 172 -0.10 -1.93 27.70
CA GLU A 172 0.99 -1.13 27.13
C GLU A 172 2.16 -2.00 26.65
N GLY A 173 2.38 -3.17 27.27
CA GLY A 173 3.42 -4.12 26.87
C GLY A 173 3.22 -4.76 25.49
N HIS A 174 2.04 -4.62 24.86
CA HIS A 174 1.82 -5.08 23.49
C HIS A 174 2.19 -4.03 22.43
N VAL A 175 2.50 -2.79 22.83
CA VAL A 175 2.89 -1.72 21.91
C VAL A 175 4.41 -1.75 21.72
N VAL A 176 4.84 -1.98 20.48
CA VAL A 176 6.27 -2.01 20.07
C VAL A 176 6.38 -1.16 18.82
N ASP A 177 7.28 -0.18 18.76
CA ASP A 177 7.54 0.66 17.57
C ASP A 177 6.26 1.16 16.85
N ASP A 178 5.35 1.78 17.60
CA ASP A 178 4.06 2.33 17.11
C ASP A 178 3.14 1.31 16.40
N ARG A 179 3.28 0.02 16.72
CA ARG A 179 2.37 -1.06 16.32
C ARG A 179 2.01 -1.95 17.50
N ILE A 180 0.98 -2.76 17.35
CA ILE A 180 0.55 -3.74 18.34
C ILE A 180 0.80 -5.15 17.82
N GLU A 181 1.48 -5.96 18.61
CA GLU A 181 1.64 -7.40 18.35
C GLU A 181 0.73 -8.21 19.27
N LEU A 182 -0.20 -8.95 18.67
CA LEU A 182 -1.17 -9.77 19.39
C LEU A 182 -1.24 -11.17 18.79
N ASN A 183 -1.17 -12.19 19.66
CA ASN A 183 -1.49 -13.56 19.26
C ASN A 183 -3.02 -13.76 19.28
N SER A 184 -3.69 -13.35 18.20
CA SER A 184 -5.14 -13.40 18.05
C SER A 184 -5.53 -13.77 16.62
N PRO A 185 -6.55 -14.61 16.41
CA PRO A 185 -7.04 -14.95 15.08
C PRO A 185 -7.88 -13.85 14.43
N ILE A 186 -7.92 -12.63 14.99
CA ILE A 186 -8.76 -11.53 14.52
C ILE A 186 -8.55 -11.18 13.04
N ARG A 187 -7.33 -11.38 12.52
CA ARG A 187 -6.98 -11.18 11.10
C ARG A 187 -7.59 -12.24 10.16
N GLU A 188 -8.16 -13.32 10.70
CA GLU A 188 -8.89 -14.32 9.92
C GLU A 188 -10.29 -13.87 9.50
N PHE A 189 -10.83 -12.82 10.11
CA PHE A 189 -12.19 -12.35 9.82
C PHE A 189 -12.35 -10.82 9.82
N ALA A 190 -11.32 -10.05 10.17
CA ALA A 190 -11.31 -8.60 10.06
C ALA A 190 -10.24 -8.14 9.05
N ASP A 191 -10.66 -7.33 8.08
CA ASP A 191 -9.79 -6.81 7.02
C ASP A 191 -8.80 -5.80 7.60
N TYR A 192 -9.29 -4.91 8.47
CA TYR A 192 -8.49 -3.87 9.08
C TYR A 192 -8.64 -3.88 10.60
N VAL A 193 -7.50 -3.98 11.30
CA VAL A 193 -7.47 -4.06 12.77
C VAL A 193 -6.52 -3.00 13.32
N ARG A 194 -7.05 -2.16 14.19
CA ARG A 194 -6.28 -1.22 15.01
C ARG A 194 -6.54 -1.49 16.49
N GLY A 195 -5.73 -0.93 17.37
CA GLY A 195 -5.85 -1.11 18.81
C GLY A 195 -5.44 0.12 19.61
N THR A 196 -5.95 0.21 20.83
CA THR A 196 -5.61 1.25 21.79
C THR A 196 -5.49 0.68 23.21
N VAL A 197 -4.57 1.24 23.98
CA VAL A 197 -4.41 0.92 25.41
C VAL A 197 -5.53 1.49 26.27
N ARG A 198 -6.29 2.46 25.74
CA ARG A 198 -7.41 3.08 26.46
C ARG A 198 -8.60 2.13 26.56
N SER A 199 -9.20 2.08 27.74
CA SER A 199 -10.46 1.37 27.97
C SER A 199 -11.61 2.22 27.41
N GLU A 200 -12.20 1.76 26.31
CA GLU A 200 -13.27 2.46 25.58
C GLU A 200 -14.53 1.58 25.51
N PRO A 201 -15.72 2.16 25.29
CA PRO A 201 -16.97 1.41 25.22
C PRO A 201 -17.05 0.52 23.98
N LEU A 202 -17.98 -0.44 23.96
CA LEU A 202 -18.29 -1.13 22.72
C LEU A 202 -19.16 -0.22 21.85
N VAL A 203 -18.72 -0.02 20.61
CA VAL A 203 -19.45 0.75 19.60
C VAL A 203 -19.45 -0.05 18.31
N LEU A 204 -20.62 -0.29 17.75
CA LEU A 204 -20.82 -1.03 16.52
C LEU A 204 -21.56 -0.14 15.53
N SER A 205 -21.08 -0.07 14.29
CA SER A 205 -21.79 0.49 13.15
C SER A 205 -21.87 -0.58 12.06
N VAL A 206 -23.06 -0.80 11.52
CA VAL A 206 -23.33 -1.73 10.42
C VAL A 206 -23.95 -0.95 9.28
N ASP A 207 -23.35 -1.08 8.09
CA ASP A 207 -23.75 -0.45 6.83
C ASP A 207 -23.99 1.07 6.87
N ARG A 208 -23.50 1.74 7.93
CA ARG A 208 -23.78 3.13 8.29
C ARG A 208 -25.25 3.47 8.51
N SER A 209 -26.13 2.48 8.57
CA SER A 209 -27.59 2.65 8.74
C SER A 209 -28.05 2.24 10.14
N ALA A 210 -27.33 1.33 10.81
CA ALA A 210 -27.66 0.87 12.15
C ALA A 210 -26.42 0.73 13.04
N GLY A 211 -26.60 0.80 14.35
CA GLY A 211 -25.49 0.72 15.28
C GLY A 211 -25.87 0.33 16.70
N PHE A 212 -24.85 0.04 17.50
CA PHE A 212 -25.01 -0.36 18.89
C PHE A 212 -23.97 0.32 19.77
N PHE A 213 -24.38 0.81 20.94
CA PHE A 213 -23.50 1.40 21.94
C PHE A 213 -23.65 0.69 23.28
N TRP A 214 -22.55 0.16 23.82
CA TRP A 214 -22.54 -0.50 25.12
C TRP A 214 -21.38 0.00 26.01
N PRO A 215 -21.68 0.85 27.01
CA PRO A 215 -20.67 1.47 27.86
C PRO A 215 -19.69 0.52 28.57
N THR A 216 -18.48 1.01 28.82
CA THR A 216 -17.51 0.38 29.71
C THR A 216 -17.93 0.52 31.18
N ALA A 217 -17.66 -0.51 31.97
CA ALA A 217 -18.00 -0.58 33.39
C ALA A 217 -16.81 -0.17 34.28
N ASP A 218 -16.33 1.08 34.18
CA ASP A 218 -15.08 1.48 34.84
C ASP A 218 -15.22 1.88 36.32
N SER A 219 -16.34 1.57 36.99
CA SER A 219 -16.41 1.80 38.44
C SER A 219 -17.41 0.90 39.18
N PRO A 220 -17.00 0.25 40.28
CA PRO A 220 -17.89 -0.55 41.14
C PRO A 220 -18.99 0.30 41.84
N ARG A 221 -19.02 1.62 41.63
CA ARG A 221 -20.02 2.54 42.20
C ARG A 221 -21.17 2.90 41.24
N GLN A 222 -21.16 2.43 39.99
CA GLN A 222 -22.21 2.75 39.01
C GLN A 222 -23.14 1.55 38.76
N ARG A 223 -24.43 1.83 38.53
CA ARG A 223 -25.44 0.83 38.15
C ARG A 223 -25.03 0.12 36.85
N PRO A 224 -25.45 -1.15 36.62
CA PRO A 224 -25.25 -1.82 35.33
C PRO A 224 -25.75 -0.89 34.21
N ARG A 225 -24.83 -0.51 33.33
CA ARG A 225 -25.12 0.44 32.26
C ARG A 225 -25.84 -0.27 31.12
N GLU A 226 -26.88 0.40 30.62
CA GLU A 226 -27.76 -0.07 29.55
C GLU A 226 -27.03 -0.08 28.20
N GLY A 227 -27.38 -1.04 27.34
CA GLY A 227 -26.99 -1.04 25.92
C GLY A 227 -28.02 -0.31 25.08
N PHE A 228 -27.58 0.34 24.01
CA PHE A 228 -28.42 1.16 23.14
C PHE A 228 -28.28 0.68 21.70
N TYR A 229 -29.39 0.25 21.11
CA TYR A 229 -29.49 -0.10 19.70
C TYR A 229 -30.13 1.07 18.93
N VAL A 230 -29.53 1.44 17.81
CA VAL A 230 -29.89 2.62 17.04
C VAL A 230 -30.17 2.17 15.61
N THR A 231 -31.39 2.40 15.15
CA THR A 231 -31.84 2.11 13.77
C THR A 231 -32.06 3.37 12.94
N ASP A 232 -31.96 4.54 13.58
CA ASP A 232 -32.02 5.82 12.91
C ASP A 232 -30.69 6.10 12.17
N GLU A 233 -30.77 6.31 10.86
CA GLU A 233 -29.58 6.47 10.01
C GLU A 233 -28.73 7.69 10.41
N ASP A 234 -29.36 8.82 10.75
CA ASP A 234 -28.66 10.04 11.15
C ASP A 234 -27.89 9.85 12.47
N LEU A 235 -28.48 9.14 13.43
CA LEU A 235 -27.81 8.80 14.69
C LEU A 235 -26.74 7.71 14.50
N SER A 236 -27.02 6.68 13.70
CA SER A 236 -26.05 5.62 13.38
C SER A 236 -24.80 6.18 12.69
N PHE A 237 -25.00 7.17 11.81
CA PHE A 237 -23.91 7.90 11.17
C PHE A 237 -22.95 8.56 12.18
N LEU A 238 -23.45 9.01 13.34
CA LEU A 238 -22.57 9.56 14.38
C LEU A 238 -21.63 8.52 14.98
N PHE A 239 -22.06 7.25 15.10
CA PHE A 239 -21.18 6.16 15.52
C PHE A 239 -20.14 5.87 14.46
N ASP A 240 -20.54 5.81 13.19
CA ASP A 240 -19.60 5.61 12.10
C ASP A 240 -18.53 6.71 12.04
N ARG A 241 -18.96 7.97 12.15
CA ARG A 241 -18.09 9.13 12.15
C ARG A 241 -17.16 9.14 13.37
N PHE A 242 -17.67 8.82 14.56
CA PHE A 242 -16.85 8.72 15.76
C PHE A 242 -15.77 7.64 15.61
N LEU A 243 -16.13 6.46 15.08
CA LEU A 243 -15.19 5.38 14.83
C LEU A 243 -14.15 5.77 13.76
N SER A 244 -14.59 6.35 12.64
CA SER A 244 -13.75 6.69 11.49
C SER A 244 -12.82 7.89 11.73
N ASP A 245 -13.34 8.96 12.33
CA ASP A 245 -12.65 10.25 12.38
C ASP A 245 -11.97 10.51 13.73
N THR A 246 -12.43 9.86 14.82
CA THR A 246 -11.84 10.03 16.15
C THR A 246 -11.04 8.82 16.59
N VAL A 247 -11.61 7.63 16.51
CA VAL A 247 -10.99 6.43 17.09
C VAL A 247 -9.94 5.83 16.15
N TRP A 248 -10.29 5.63 14.87
CA TRP A 248 -9.43 4.99 13.89
C TRP A 248 -8.05 5.65 13.76
N PRO A 249 -7.94 6.98 13.59
CA PRO A 249 -6.66 7.64 13.37
C PRO A 249 -5.74 7.56 14.60
N LEU A 250 -6.31 7.43 15.80
CA LEU A 250 -5.59 7.35 17.07
C LEU A 250 -5.20 5.92 17.49
N GLY A 251 -5.66 4.90 16.76
CA GLY A 251 -5.35 3.50 17.04
C GLY A 251 -4.05 3.06 16.37
N TYR A 252 -3.26 2.24 17.07
CA TYR A 252 -2.08 1.59 16.52
C TYR A 252 -2.49 0.41 15.62
N PRO A 253 -1.82 0.18 14.47
CA PRO A 253 -2.06 -1.01 13.65
C PRO A 253 -1.74 -2.29 14.42
N VAL A 254 -2.61 -3.30 14.34
CA VAL A 254 -2.42 -4.60 15.02
C VAL A 254 -1.92 -5.65 14.03
N ASN A 255 -0.75 -6.24 14.25
CA ASN A 255 -0.11 -7.20 13.33
C ASN A 255 -0.12 -6.71 11.86
N PRO A 256 0.45 -5.53 11.53
CA PRO A 256 0.40 -4.99 10.17
C PRO A 256 0.99 -5.93 9.12
N GLU A 257 2.01 -6.71 9.49
CA GLU A 257 2.65 -7.71 8.62
C GLU A 257 1.72 -8.87 8.21
N GLN A 258 0.63 -9.10 8.95
CA GLN A 258 -0.35 -10.14 8.66
C GLN A 258 -1.53 -9.62 7.82
N ARG A 259 -1.40 -8.44 7.21
CA ARG A 259 -2.44 -7.89 6.32
C ARG A 259 -2.65 -8.86 5.17
N ARG A 260 -3.91 -9.21 4.88
CA ARG A 260 -4.27 -9.99 3.70
C ARG A 260 -3.80 -9.25 2.46
N SER A 261 -3.20 -9.95 1.51
CA SER A 261 -2.91 -9.38 0.20
C SER A 261 -4.23 -8.97 -0.46
N THR A 262 -4.26 -7.76 -1.03
CA THR A 262 -5.43 -7.27 -1.75
C THR A 262 -5.56 -8.05 -3.06
N SER A 263 -6.62 -8.86 -3.18
CA SER A 263 -6.97 -9.54 -4.42
C SER A 263 -7.96 -8.69 -5.22
N LEU A 264 -7.65 -8.41 -6.49
CA LEU A 264 -8.55 -7.71 -7.39
C LEU A 264 -9.43 -8.71 -8.18
N PRO A 265 -10.71 -8.37 -8.49
CA PRO A 265 -11.38 -7.11 -8.18
C PRO A 265 -11.68 -6.97 -6.69
N GLN A 266 -11.58 -5.74 -6.17
CA GLN A 266 -11.85 -5.44 -4.76
C GLN A 266 -12.78 -4.25 -4.62
N ARG A 267 -13.81 -4.42 -3.80
CA ARG A 267 -14.81 -3.38 -3.51
C ARG A 267 -14.59 -2.75 -2.14
N TYR A 268 -14.67 -1.43 -2.10
CA TYR A 268 -14.47 -0.57 -0.94
C TYR A 268 -15.69 0.30 -0.72
N TYR A 269 -16.09 0.44 0.54
CA TYR A 269 -17.15 1.39 0.95
C TYR A 269 -16.59 2.63 1.64
N ARG A 270 -15.27 2.65 1.91
CA ARG A 270 -14.52 3.77 2.46
C ARG A 270 -13.35 4.09 1.56
N ILE A 271 -13.28 5.34 1.11
CA ILE A 271 -12.18 5.78 0.25
C ILE A 271 -10.81 5.60 0.90
N ARG A 272 -10.68 5.81 2.22
CA ARG A 272 -9.40 5.63 2.92
C ARG A 272 -8.91 4.18 2.94
N ASP A 273 -9.80 3.19 2.83
CA ASP A 273 -9.38 1.79 2.65
C ASP A 273 -8.88 1.54 1.23
N CYS A 274 -9.62 2.06 0.24
CA CYS A 274 -9.19 2.02 -1.15
C CYS A 274 -7.80 2.65 -1.33
N LEU A 275 -7.59 3.84 -0.76
CA LEU A 275 -6.32 4.57 -0.83
C LEU A 275 -5.19 3.81 -0.11
N ALA A 276 -5.46 3.21 1.05
CA ALA A 276 -4.46 2.44 1.78
C ALA A 276 -4.08 1.12 1.11
N ASP A 277 -4.94 0.56 0.25
CA ASP A 277 -4.62 -0.57 -0.61
C ASP A 277 -3.93 -0.11 -1.90
N LEU A 278 -4.33 1.03 -2.48
CA LEU A 278 -3.68 1.63 -3.64
C LEU A 278 -2.23 2.01 -3.38
N GLU A 279 -1.91 2.53 -2.20
CA GLU A 279 -0.53 2.84 -1.82
C GLU A 279 0.36 1.59 -1.99
N VAL A 280 -0.08 0.46 -1.45
CA VAL A 280 0.63 -0.82 -1.52
C VAL A 280 0.63 -1.42 -2.93
N LEU A 281 -0.51 -1.40 -3.62
CA LEU A 281 -0.61 -1.97 -4.97
C LEU A 281 0.31 -1.23 -5.95
N THR A 282 0.30 0.10 -5.88
CA THR A 282 1.08 0.97 -6.76
C THR A 282 2.57 1.00 -6.43
N ASP A 283 3.02 0.26 -5.41
CA ASP A 283 4.44 -0.07 -5.19
C ASP A 283 4.93 -1.16 -6.15
N SER A 284 4.03 -2.00 -6.68
CA SER A 284 4.39 -3.10 -7.61
C SER A 284 4.00 -2.84 -9.07
N VAL A 285 2.92 -2.08 -9.30
CA VAL A 285 2.40 -1.81 -10.65
C VAL A 285 2.24 -0.30 -10.93
N PRO A 286 2.24 0.14 -12.19
CA PRO A 286 1.88 1.52 -12.53
C PRO A 286 0.41 1.86 -12.22
N LEU A 287 0.09 3.13 -11.96
CA LEU A 287 -1.30 3.53 -11.62
C LEU A 287 -2.30 3.23 -12.73
N ARG A 288 -1.92 3.47 -13.99
CA ARG A 288 -2.83 3.35 -15.14
C ARG A 288 -3.23 1.91 -15.48
N THR A 289 -2.61 0.91 -14.86
CA THR A 289 -3.01 -0.50 -14.99
C THR A 289 -4.19 -0.86 -14.08
N LEU A 290 -4.68 0.09 -13.28
CA LEU A 290 -5.87 -0.06 -12.45
C LEU A 290 -7.06 0.65 -13.09
N THR A 291 -8.20 -0.04 -13.08
CA THR A 291 -9.50 0.53 -13.42
C THR A 291 -10.28 0.79 -12.14
N VAL A 292 -10.93 1.94 -12.07
CA VAL A 292 -11.80 2.35 -10.96
C VAL A 292 -13.23 2.38 -11.48
N ARG A 293 -14.09 1.55 -10.90
CA ARG A 293 -15.54 1.65 -11.03
C ARG A 293 -16.12 2.23 -9.75
N PHE A 294 -16.97 3.24 -9.83
CA PHE A 294 -17.61 3.80 -8.64
C PHE A 294 -19.09 4.06 -8.84
N GLU A 295 -19.84 3.87 -7.75
CA GLU A 295 -21.25 4.23 -7.65
C GLU A 295 -21.36 5.37 -6.65
N GLY A 296 -22.22 6.33 -6.93
CA GLY A 296 -22.30 7.52 -6.10
C GLY A 296 -23.22 8.59 -6.66
N TYR A 297 -22.90 9.84 -6.35
CA TYR A 297 -23.65 11.02 -6.78
C TYR A 297 -22.71 12.06 -7.37
N ASN A 298 -23.16 12.78 -8.39
CA ASN A 298 -22.48 13.98 -8.84
C ASN A 298 -22.71 15.12 -7.85
N ASN A 299 -21.64 15.73 -7.32
CA ASN A 299 -21.75 16.75 -6.26
C ASN A 299 -22.38 18.07 -6.72
N VAL A 300 -22.41 18.34 -8.03
CA VAL A 300 -23.01 19.54 -8.61
C VAL A 300 -24.49 19.35 -8.92
N SER A 301 -24.86 18.24 -9.60
CA SER A 301 -26.24 17.98 -10.03
C SER A 301 -27.08 17.20 -9.03
N GLY A 302 -26.45 16.44 -8.14
CA GLY A 302 -27.12 15.52 -7.21
C GLY A 302 -27.64 14.23 -7.86
N GLU A 303 -27.36 13.99 -9.14
CA GLU A 303 -27.79 12.76 -9.83
C GLU A 303 -26.98 11.55 -9.38
N GLN A 304 -27.66 10.41 -9.19
CA GLN A 304 -27.02 9.13 -8.92
C GLN A 304 -26.36 8.61 -10.19
N ILE A 305 -25.10 8.18 -10.09
CA ILE A 305 -24.28 7.76 -11.23
C ILE A 305 -23.48 6.50 -10.92
N THR A 306 -23.20 5.75 -11.98
CA THR A 306 -22.20 4.68 -12.00
C THR A 306 -21.27 4.95 -13.17
N ARG A 307 -19.97 5.00 -12.90
CA ARG A 307 -18.94 5.30 -13.89
C ARG A 307 -17.74 4.39 -13.68
N ASP A 308 -17.02 4.15 -14.76
CA ASP A 308 -15.77 3.41 -14.82
C ASP A 308 -14.73 4.22 -15.61
N GLY A 309 -13.48 4.10 -15.21
CA GLY A 309 -12.36 4.78 -15.85
C GLY A 309 -11.00 4.31 -15.32
N ARG A 310 -9.92 4.75 -15.96
CA ARG A 310 -8.56 4.41 -15.53
C ARG A 310 -8.15 5.29 -14.34
N LEU A 311 -7.40 4.72 -13.40
CA LEU A 311 -6.83 5.49 -12.29
C LEU A 311 -5.74 6.43 -12.81
N ALA A 312 -5.96 7.73 -12.67
CA ALA A 312 -5.02 8.78 -13.07
C ALA A 312 -4.17 9.26 -11.89
N GLY A 313 -4.68 9.15 -10.67
CA GLY A 313 -3.99 9.61 -9.47
C GLY A 313 -4.84 9.41 -8.23
N PHE A 314 -4.25 9.67 -7.07
CA PHE A 314 -4.97 9.70 -5.82
C PHE A 314 -4.22 10.52 -4.77
N TYR A 315 -4.97 11.00 -3.78
CA TYR A 315 -4.41 11.72 -2.65
C TYR A 315 -5.00 11.21 -1.34
N ALA A 316 -4.12 11.00 -0.37
CA ALA A 316 -4.46 10.81 1.03
C ALA A 316 -3.44 11.57 1.88
N SER A 317 -3.93 12.27 2.90
CA SER A 317 -3.07 12.80 3.97
C SER A 317 -3.61 12.42 5.34
N GLU A 318 -2.68 12.24 6.28
CA GLU A 318 -3.00 12.18 7.71
C GLU A 318 -3.10 13.58 8.34
N PHE A 319 -2.59 14.61 7.65
CA PHE A 319 -2.50 15.99 8.13
C PHE A 319 -3.59 16.93 7.58
N ASP A 320 -4.42 16.45 6.65
CA ASP A 320 -5.54 17.19 6.07
C ASP A 320 -6.77 16.27 5.87
N ASP A 321 -7.96 16.89 5.76
CA ASP A 321 -9.25 16.22 5.61
C ASP A 321 -9.52 15.68 4.20
N ARG A 322 -8.68 16.05 3.22
CA ARG A 322 -8.80 15.65 1.82
C ARG A 322 -8.40 14.18 1.60
N ALA A 323 -9.23 13.48 0.83
CA ALA A 323 -8.99 12.13 0.34
C ALA A 323 -9.81 11.91 -0.93
N TYR A 324 -9.14 11.69 -2.06
CA TYR A 324 -9.82 11.57 -3.36
C TYR A 324 -9.03 10.69 -4.34
N LEU A 325 -9.72 10.18 -5.35
CA LEU A 325 -9.16 9.55 -6.54
C LEU A 325 -9.28 10.52 -7.72
N GLU A 326 -8.31 10.53 -8.60
CA GLU A 326 -8.38 11.12 -9.93
C GLU A 326 -8.62 9.98 -10.93
N VAL A 327 -9.71 10.07 -11.70
CA VAL A 327 -10.16 9.01 -12.60
C VAL A 327 -10.36 9.57 -14.00
N ASP A 328 -9.72 8.96 -14.99
CA ASP A 328 -9.85 9.28 -16.40
C ASP A 328 -11.11 8.60 -16.97
N LEU A 329 -12.18 9.38 -17.16
CA LEU A 329 -13.46 8.92 -17.71
C LEU A 329 -13.55 9.21 -19.21
N VAL A 330 -14.08 8.26 -19.99
CA VAL A 330 -14.38 8.48 -21.40
C VAL A 330 -15.76 9.13 -21.54
N GLU A 331 -15.81 10.35 -22.09
CA GLU A 331 -17.05 11.10 -22.31
C GLU A 331 -17.51 11.04 -23.79
N GLY A 332 -18.73 10.52 -23.98
CA GLY A 332 -19.46 10.51 -25.26
C GLY A 332 -18.89 9.57 -26.32
N ASP A 333 -19.55 9.54 -27.49
CA ASP A 333 -19.12 8.71 -28.64
C ASP A 333 -17.83 9.23 -29.31
N SER A 334 -17.33 10.41 -28.91
CA SER A 334 -16.10 11.02 -29.43
C SER A 334 -14.83 10.47 -28.80
N GLY A 335 -14.92 9.65 -27.75
CA GLY A 335 -13.76 9.04 -27.08
C GLY A 335 -12.88 10.03 -26.31
N THR A 336 -13.39 11.23 -26.01
CA THR A 336 -12.64 12.25 -25.26
C THR A 336 -12.53 11.86 -23.80
N THR A 337 -11.31 11.69 -23.31
CA THR A 337 -11.05 11.39 -21.90
C THR A 337 -11.04 12.67 -21.07
N ARG A 338 -11.71 12.65 -19.92
CA ARG A 338 -11.73 13.73 -18.93
C ARG A 338 -11.36 13.15 -17.56
N THR A 339 -10.32 13.70 -16.94
CA THR A 339 -9.99 13.42 -15.55
C THR A 339 -11.00 14.09 -14.62
N VAL A 340 -11.54 13.33 -13.67
CA VAL A 340 -12.46 13.81 -12.64
C VAL A 340 -11.99 13.40 -11.26
N THR A 341 -12.42 14.13 -10.24
CA THR A 341 -12.13 13.82 -8.85
C THR A 341 -13.28 13.07 -8.19
N VAL A 342 -12.96 11.98 -7.47
CA VAL A 342 -13.92 11.12 -6.79
C VAL A 342 -13.57 11.07 -5.31
N GLY A 343 -14.41 11.67 -4.48
CA GLY A 343 -14.27 11.66 -3.03
C GLY A 343 -15.06 10.53 -2.37
N GLY A 344 -14.80 10.30 -1.08
CA GLY A 344 -15.56 9.32 -0.29
C GLY A 344 -16.98 9.77 0.05
N TRP A 345 -17.69 8.94 0.82
CA TRP A 345 -19.03 9.25 1.32
C TRP A 345 -19.07 10.60 2.08
N HIS A 346 -20.06 11.44 1.77
CA HIS A 346 -20.21 12.84 2.22
C HIS A 346 -19.14 13.85 1.78
N SER A 347 -18.27 13.48 0.84
CA SER A 347 -17.40 14.45 0.16
C SER A 347 -18.23 15.48 -0.62
N ARG A 348 -17.73 16.72 -0.71
CA ARG A 348 -18.40 17.83 -1.40
C ARG A 348 -17.46 18.71 -2.23
N ARG A 349 -16.14 18.48 -2.13
CA ARG A 349 -15.14 19.29 -2.85
C ARG A 349 -14.88 18.72 -4.24
N GLU A 350 -14.90 17.39 -4.33
CA GLU A 350 -14.65 16.59 -5.51
C GLU A 350 -15.85 16.61 -6.46
N ASP A 351 -15.65 16.26 -7.73
CA ASP A 351 -16.71 16.22 -8.76
C ASP A 351 -17.80 15.21 -8.40
N PHE A 352 -17.40 14.07 -7.83
CA PHE A 352 -18.29 12.99 -7.44
C PHE A 352 -18.07 12.53 -5.99
N MET A 353 -19.17 12.15 -5.35
CA MET A 353 -19.17 11.48 -4.04
C MET A 353 -19.47 9.99 -4.24
N ALA A 354 -18.50 9.12 -3.96
CA ALA A 354 -18.68 7.68 -4.07
C ALA A 354 -19.31 7.06 -2.81
N THR A 355 -20.31 6.20 -3.01
CA THR A 355 -20.88 5.28 -2.00
C THR A 355 -20.13 3.96 -1.96
N SER A 356 -19.61 3.53 -3.11
CA SER A 356 -18.76 2.36 -3.27
C SER A 356 -17.77 2.59 -4.40
N ILE A 357 -16.58 2.04 -4.23
CA ILE A 357 -15.47 2.10 -5.18
C ILE A 357 -15.00 0.67 -5.39
N GLU A 358 -14.81 0.26 -6.64
CA GLU A 358 -14.32 -1.05 -7.02
C GLU A 358 -13.05 -0.86 -7.85
N LEU A 359 -11.98 -1.51 -7.41
CA LEU A 359 -10.72 -1.56 -8.13
C LEU A 359 -10.66 -2.85 -8.93
N GLU A 360 -10.32 -2.74 -10.19
CA GLU A 360 -10.17 -3.86 -11.11
C GLU A 360 -8.82 -3.78 -11.83
N LYS A 361 -8.34 -4.94 -12.28
CA LYS A 361 -7.17 -5.04 -13.15
C LYS A 361 -7.57 -4.55 -14.55
N HIS A 362 -6.83 -3.59 -15.10
CA HIS A 362 -6.94 -3.28 -16.52
C HIS A 362 -6.40 -4.46 -17.37
N GLU A 363 -6.71 -4.51 -18.67
CA GLU A 363 -6.15 -5.53 -19.60
C GLU A 363 -4.62 -5.54 -19.55
N ASP A 364 -4.00 -4.36 -19.54
CA ASP A 364 -2.57 -4.13 -19.33
C ASP A 364 -2.10 -4.40 -17.87
N TRP A 365 -2.80 -5.16 -17.03
CA TRP A 365 -2.39 -5.33 -15.62
C TRP A 365 -1.08 -6.09 -15.44
N SER A 366 -0.81 -7.09 -16.29
CA SER A 366 0.25 -8.07 -16.08
C SER A 366 1.60 -7.37 -15.85
N ALA A 367 2.20 -7.55 -14.68
CA ALA A 367 3.55 -7.03 -14.42
C ALA A 367 4.63 -7.83 -15.15
N GLU A 368 4.28 -9.00 -15.69
CA GLU A 368 5.18 -9.96 -16.36
C GLU A 368 5.02 -9.93 -17.89
N GLU A 369 4.12 -9.11 -18.42
CA GLU A 369 3.91 -8.97 -19.87
C GLU A 369 4.01 -7.49 -20.25
N LEU A 370 4.61 -7.23 -21.41
CA LEU A 370 4.62 -5.91 -22.03
C LEU A 370 3.25 -5.63 -22.64
N ASP A 371 2.80 -4.38 -22.59
CA ASP A 371 1.55 -3.99 -23.25
C ASP A 371 1.76 -3.68 -24.74
N ASP A 372 0.67 -3.72 -25.53
CA ASP A 372 0.71 -3.49 -26.97
C ASP A 372 1.36 -2.14 -27.33
N GLU A 373 1.14 -1.11 -26.49
CA GLU A 373 1.76 0.22 -26.65
C GLU A 373 3.30 0.12 -26.60
N THR A 374 3.83 -0.60 -25.60
CA THR A 374 5.28 -0.83 -25.46
C THR A 374 5.84 -1.59 -26.68
N LEU A 375 5.13 -2.62 -27.16
CA LEU A 375 5.56 -3.41 -28.31
C LEU A 375 5.62 -2.57 -29.60
N ASP A 376 4.61 -1.73 -29.82
CA ASP A 376 4.55 -0.80 -30.95
C ASP A 376 5.71 0.21 -30.91
N HIS A 377 6.07 0.70 -29.72
CA HIS A 377 7.21 1.62 -29.55
C HIS A 377 8.55 0.94 -29.85
N ILE A 378 8.73 -0.31 -29.41
CA ILE A 378 9.94 -1.09 -29.71
C ILE A 378 10.04 -1.34 -31.22
N GLU A 379 8.94 -1.72 -31.88
CA GLU A 379 8.94 -1.94 -33.34
C GLU A 379 9.23 -0.65 -34.13
N ALA A 380 8.66 0.48 -33.70
CA ALA A 380 8.98 1.79 -34.26
C ALA A 380 10.48 2.10 -34.14
N CYS A 381 11.05 1.88 -32.96
CA CYS A 381 12.48 2.10 -32.72
C CYS A 381 13.37 1.19 -33.58
N ARG A 382 13.05 -0.10 -33.70
CA ARG A 382 13.78 -1.04 -34.58
C ARG A 382 13.79 -0.58 -36.04
N ARG A 383 12.70 0.04 -36.50
CA ARG A 383 12.55 0.54 -37.88
C ARG A 383 13.30 1.85 -38.11
N GLU A 384 13.29 2.74 -37.14
CA GLU A 384 13.85 4.10 -37.26
C GLU A 384 15.34 4.17 -36.93
N LEU A 385 15.83 3.32 -36.02
CA LEU A 385 17.24 3.28 -35.62
C LEU A 385 18.14 2.84 -36.81
N PRO A 386 19.10 3.67 -37.26
CA PRO A 386 19.86 3.46 -38.49
C PRO A 386 20.86 2.32 -38.40
N ALA A 387 21.10 1.65 -39.54
CA ALA A 387 21.97 0.46 -39.69
C ALA A 387 23.38 0.68 -39.13
N GLU A 388 23.90 1.87 -39.33
CA GLU A 388 25.18 2.35 -38.88
C GLU A 388 24.95 3.81 -38.50
N ILE A 389 25.70 4.29 -37.51
CA ILE A 389 25.72 5.70 -37.13
C ILE A 389 26.80 6.36 -37.99
N ASP A 390 26.43 7.41 -38.72
CA ASP A 390 27.42 8.26 -39.38
C ASP A 390 28.15 9.05 -38.30
N ALA A 391 29.48 9.17 -38.39
CA ALA A 391 30.29 9.85 -37.37
C ALA A 391 29.79 11.28 -37.13
N GLY A 392 29.08 11.48 -36.01
CA GLY A 392 28.53 12.75 -35.55
C GLY A 392 29.32 13.30 -34.37
N ASP A 393 29.08 14.56 -34.04
CA ASP A 393 29.80 15.29 -33.01
C ASP A 393 28.90 15.46 -31.77
N ALA A 394 29.38 15.02 -30.60
CA ALA A 394 28.65 15.14 -29.35
C ALA A 394 29.45 15.91 -28.30
N ILE A 395 28.76 16.72 -27.49
CA ILE A 395 29.36 17.38 -26.33
C ILE A 395 28.68 16.87 -25.07
N VAL A 396 29.46 16.42 -24.08
CA VAL A 396 28.92 15.93 -22.81
C VAL A 396 29.60 16.65 -21.64
N GLY A 397 28.82 17.18 -20.70
CA GLY A 397 29.33 17.90 -19.53
C GLY A 397 28.21 18.65 -18.79
N PHE A 398 28.31 18.96 -17.50
CA PHE A 398 29.55 19.11 -16.76
C PHE A 398 29.50 18.33 -15.45
N ASP A 399 30.25 17.23 -15.39
CA ASP A 399 30.66 16.64 -14.12
C ASP A 399 31.97 15.86 -14.29
N GLY A 400 32.40 15.13 -13.27
CA GLY A 400 33.58 14.30 -13.35
C GLY A 400 33.84 13.63 -12.01
N TYR A 401 33.58 12.33 -11.96
CA TYR A 401 33.75 11.54 -10.75
C TYR A 401 34.77 10.44 -10.94
N ILE A 402 35.45 10.09 -9.85
CA ILE A 402 36.13 8.81 -9.70
C ILE A 402 35.39 8.04 -8.61
N ASP A 403 34.79 6.94 -9.02
CA ASP A 403 34.09 6.02 -8.14
C ASP A 403 35.06 4.95 -7.65
N TYR A 404 35.28 4.93 -6.34
CA TYR A 404 36.07 3.92 -5.65
C TYR A 404 35.13 2.81 -5.17
N ILE A 405 35.03 1.75 -5.97
CA ILE A 405 34.21 0.59 -5.61
C ILE A 405 34.91 -0.19 -4.49
N ARG A 406 34.19 -0.35 -3.39
CA ARG A 406 34.68 -0.91 -2.14
C ARG A 406 33.68 -1.91 -1.56
N SER A 407 34.24 -2.96 -0.96
CA SER A 407 33.46 -3.96 -0.20
C SER A 407 33.81 -3.86 1.28
N LEU A 408 32.79 -3.86 2.13
CA LEU A 408 32.97 -3.88 3.58
C LEU A 408 33.46 -5.26 4.04
N VAL A 409 34.48 -5.25 4.90
CA VAL A 409 35.06 -6.43 5.50
C VAL A 409 34.36 -6.71 6.83
N GLY A 410 33.75 -7.90 6.95
CA GLY A 410 33.15 -8.39 8.18
C GLY A 410 34.19 -9.01 9.12
N GLU A 411 34.65 -10.22 8.79
CA GLU A 411 35.71 -10.90 9.57
C GLU A 411 36.92 -11.20 8.69
N ARG A 412 38.08 -10.62 9.02
CA ARG A 412 39.33 -10.89 8.33
C ARG A 412 40.03 -12.13 8.89
N LYS A 413 40.09 -13.19 8.07
CA LYS A 413 40.79 -14.46 8.38
C LYS A 413 42.27 -14.42 8.00
N SER A 414 42.63 -13.66 6.96
CA SER A 414 44.02 -13.43 6.52
C SER A 414 44.13 -12.15 5.67
N PRO A 415 45.34 -11.71 5.25
CA PRO A 415 45.49 -10.55 4.37
C PRO A 415 44.72 -10.63 3.04
N ARG A 416 44.41 -11.84 2.56
CA ARG A 416 43.68 -12.06 1.29
C ARG A 416 42.35 -12.82 1.45
N MET A 417 41.95 -13.13 2.68
CA MET A 417 40.73 -13.91 2.95
C MET A 417 39.96 -13.24 4.06
N TYR A 418 38.75 -12.81 3.73
CA TYR A 418 37.82 -12.14 4.62
C TYR A 418 36.40 -12.52 4.22
N ASP A 419 35.49 -12.43 5.19
CA ASP A 419 34.06 -12.47 4.90
C ASP A 419 33.59 -11.04 4.61
N GLU A 420 32.74 -10.86 3.62
CA GLU A 420 32.18 -9.55 3.24
C GLU A 420 30.90 -9.27 4.02
N ILE A 421 30.68 -7.99 4.34
CA ILE A 421 29.35 -7.51 4.74
C ILE A 421 28.67 -7.06 3.45
N ASN A 422 27.78 -7.90 2.95
CA ASN A 422 27.15 -7.75 1.64
C ASN A 422 25.63 -7.56 1.73
N GLU A 423 25.06 -7.35 2.91
CA GLU A 423 23.63 -7.08 3.10
C GLU A 423 23.43 -5.87 4.03
N PHE A 424 22.53 -4.96 3.66
CA PHE A 424 22.16 -3.80 4.47
C PHE A 424 21.64 -4.20 5.84
N ASP A 425 20.89 -5.30 5.92
CA ASP A 425 20.36 -5.79 7.20
C ASP A 425 21.48 -6.16 8.18
N THR A 426 22.58 -6.73 7.67
CA THR A 426 23.76 -7.03 8.48
C THR A 426 24.38 -5.72 9.02
N LEU A 427 24.52 -4.70 8.17
CA LEU A 427 25.02 -3.39 8.59
C LEU A 427 24.09 -2.73 9.63
N ARG A 428 22.77 -2.78 9.41
CA ARG A 428 21.74 -2.28 10.33
C ARG A 428 21.87 -2.93 11.70
N GLU A 429 21.95 -4.26 11.76
CA GLU A 429 22.14 -4.99 13.01
C GLU A 429 23.42 -4.55 13.75
N MET A 430 24.52 -4.35 13.03
CA MET A 430 25.77 -3.88 13.62
C MET A 430 25.61 -2.48 14.23
N VAL A 431 24.98 -1.55 13.50
CA VAL A 431 24.71 -0.19 13.98
C VAL A 431 23.82 -0.21 15.22
N THR A 432 22.72 -0.95 15.18
CA THR A 432 21.78 -1.08 16.31
C THR A 432 22.46 -1.68 17.55
N ARG A 433 23.25 -2.75 17.40
CA ARG A 433 23.98 -3.37 18.52
C ARG A 433 25.02 -2.43 19.12
N ALA A 434 25.73 -1.67 18.29
CA ALA A 434 26.73 -0.73 18.77
C ALA A 434 26.09 0.43 19.54
N SER A 435 24.98 0.98 19.03
CA SER A 435 24.21 2.01 19.72
C SER A 435 23.66 1.52 21.06
N ALA A 436 23.15 0.29 21.14
CA ALA A 436 22.60 -0.28 22.37
C ALA A 436 23.68 -0.57 23.44
N GLN A 437 24.94 -0.67 23.04
CA GLN A 437 26.07 -1.02 23.91
C GLN A 437 27.07 0.12 24.12
N ASP A 438 26.76 1.33 23.64
CA ASP A 438 27.67 2.48 23.60
C ASP A 438 29.07 2.13 23.03
N LYS A 439 29.11 1.26 22.02
CA LYS A 439 30.34 0.82 21.37
C LYS A 439 30.66 1.67 20.16
N THR A 440 31.95 1.96 19.97
CA THR A 440 32.47 2.54 18.72
C THR A 440 32.41 1.49 17.61
N LEU A 441 31.77 1.85 16.49
CA LEU A 441 31.84 1.08 15.26
C LEU A 441 33.12 1.40 14.51
N GLN A 442 33.74 0.36 13.99
CA GLN A 442 34.86 0.48 13.08
C GLN A 442 34.61 -0.46 11.91
N PHE A 443 34.69 0.08 10.71
CA PHE A 443 34.61 -0.68 9.48
C PHE A 443 35.99 -0.75 8.84
N GLU A 444 36.30 -1.92 8.29
CA GLU A 444 37.39 -2.10 7.36
C GLU A 444 36.77 -2.30 5.97
N TRP A 445 37.42 -1.81 4.92
CA TRP A 445 37.01 -2.07 3.55
C TRP A 445 38.21 -2.44 2.68
N VAL A 446 37.91 -3.07 1.56
CA VAL A 446 38.85 -3.33 0.47
C VAL A 446 38.37 -2.62 -0.79
N GLU A 447 39.31 -2.06 -1.55
CA GLU A 447 39.02 -1.49 -2.87
C GLU A 447 39.05 -2.62 -3.91
N SER A 448 38.01 -2.70 -4.74
CA SER A 448 37.88 -3.66 -5.83
C SER A 448 38.27 -3.04 -7.17
N LYS A 449 37.70 -1.88 -7.50
CA LYS A 449 37.87 -1.18 -8.78
C LYS A 449 37.78 0.34 -8.62
N ARG A 450 38.37 1.06 -9.57
CA ARG A 450 38.17 2.51 -9.76
C ARG A 450 37.65 2.72 -11.16
N LEU A 451 36.64 3.57 -11.30
CA LEU A 451 36.05 3.89 -12.58
C LEU A 451 35.77 5.39 -12.69
N PRO A 452 35.84 5.95 -13.91
CA PRO A 452 35.21 7.23 -14.16
C PRO A 452 33.69 7.06 -13.97
N GLY A 453 33.08 8.00 -13.25
CA GLY A 453 31.66 8.00 -12.94
C GLY A 453 31.01 9.35 -13.24
N GLY A 454 29.69 9.39 -13.04
CA GLY A 454 28.84 10.54 -13.34
C GLY A 454 28.38 10.57 -14.80
N HIS A 455 27.44 11.46 -15.06
CA HIS A 455 26.74 11.60 -16.33
C HIS A 455 27.72 11.78 -17.49
N THR A 456 28.76 12.61 -17.31
CA THR A 456 29.74 12.90 -18.38
C THR A 456 30.49 11.65 -18.81
N ALA A 457 30.86 10.80 -17.86
CA ALA A 457 31.54 9.54 -18.16
C ALA A 457 30.58 8.53 -18.80
N HIS A 458 29.39 8.32 -18.20
CA HIS A 458 28.43 7.32 -18.66
C HIS A 458 27.88 7.64 -20.06
N VAL A 459 27.36 8.85 -20.26
CA VAL A 459 26.81 9.28 -21.56
C VAL A 459 27.91 9.40 -22.61
N GLY A 460 29.06 9.97 -22.23
CA GLY A 460 30.23 10.08 -23.10
C GLY A 460 30.68 8.73 -23.63
N GLN A 461 30.77 7.73 -22.75
CA GLN A 461 31.19 6.38 -23.15
C GLN A 461 30.17 5.70 -24.07
N VAL A 462 28.87 5.85 -23.82
CA VAL A 462 27.83 5.30 -24.72
C VAL A 462 27.96 5.90 -26.11
N LEU A 463 28.03 7.23 -26.22
CA LEU A 463 28.11 7.93 -27.51
C LEU A 463 29.39 7.57 -28.27
N ASP A 464 30.54 7.54 -27.59
CA ASP A 464 31.81 7.11 -28.18
C ASP A 464 31.75 5.65 -28.67
N THR A 465 31.17 4.74 -27.87
CA THR A 465 31.07 3.32 -28.21
C THR A 465 30.17 3.06 -29.43
N VAL A 466 29.12 3.86 -29.63
CA VAL A 466 28.24 3.75 -30.81
C VAL A 466 28.78 4.45 -32.06
N GLY A 467 29.82 5.29 -31.92
CA GLY A 467 30.58 5.88 -33.03
C GLY A 467 30.56 7.40 -33.16
N TYR A 468 30.06 8.14 -32.17
CA TYR A 468 30.15 9.61 -32.12
C TYR A 468 31.54 10.06 -31.65
N ASP A 469 32.01 11.22 -32.12
CA ASP A 469 33.15 11.92 -31.51
C ASP A 469 32.67 12.70 -30.28
N ALA A 470 32.76 12.04 -29.11
CA ALA A 470 32.30 12.60 -27.85
C ALA A 470 33.36 13.49 -27.19
N GLN A 471 33.15 14.81 -27.26
CA GLN A 471 33.95 15.82 -26.57
C GLN A 471 33.44 16.00 -25.14
N LEU A 472 34.23 15.61 -24.14
CA LEU A 472 33.83 15.66 -22.72
C LEU A 472 34.36 16.93 -22.05
N VAL A 473 33.50 17.62 -21.30
CA VAL A 473 33.85 18.81 -20.54
C VAL A 473 33.49 18.60 -19.08
N GLY A 474 34.48 18.62 -18.20
CA GLY A 474 34.25 18.15 -16.84
C GLY A 474 35.46 18.22 -15.93
N PHE A 475 35.35 17.66 -14.74
CA PHE A 475 36.40 17.69 -13.73
C PHE A 475 37.27 16.43 -13.81
N PHE A 476 38.28 16.42 -14.69
CA PHE A 476 39.08 15.19 -14.96
C PHE A 476 40.48 15.20 -14.36
N GLY A 477 40.88 16.29 -13.71
CA GLY A 477 42.21 16.53 -13.15
C GLY A 477 43.11 17.38 -14.03
N GLN A 478 44.11 18.00 -13.40
CA GLN A 478 45.20 18.72 -14.08
C GLN A 478 46.55 18.30 -13.46
N PRO A 479 47.32 17.38 -14.09
CA PRO A 479 47.02 16.66 -15.34
C PRO A 479 45.81 15.73 -15.24
N ILE A 480 45.28 15.31 -16.39
CA ILE A 480 44.16 14.35 -16.47
C ILE A 480 44.53 13.08 -15.69
N ARG A 481 43.55 12.59 -14.94
CA ARG A 481 43.67 11.39 -14.10
C ARG A 481 43.65 10.14 -14.96
N GLU A 482 44.44 9.13 -14.58
CA GLU A 482 44.58 7.86 -15.32
C GLU A 482 43.24 7.16 -15.51
N GLU A 483 42.34 7.29 -14.52
CA GLU A 483 41.01 6.70 -14.56
C GLU A 483 40.15 7.22 -15.74
N PHE A 484 40.39 8.44 -16.23
CA PHE A 484 39.73 8.96 -17.44
C PHE A 484 40.53 8.68 -18.72
N SER A 485 41.86 8.83 -18.70
CA SER A 485 42.68 8.65 -19.91
C SER A 485 42.87 7.19 -20.33
N GLU A 486 42.53 6.23 -19.47
CA GLU A 486 42.42 4.81 -19.84
C GLU A 486 41.14 4.49 -20.64
N VAL A 487 40.10 5.32 -20.51
CA VAL A 487 38.78 5.10 -21.13
C VAL A 487 38.55 6.02 -22.33
N PHE A 488 38.99 7.27 -22.23
CA PHE A 488 38.75 8.31 -23.24
C PHE A 488 40.06 8.82 -23.84
N GLU A 489 40.03 9.24 -25.10
CA GLU A 489 41.16 9.92 -25.72
C GLU A 489 41.41 11.28 -25.05
N GLU A 490 42.65 11.57 -24.62
CA GLU A 490 42.97 12.80 -23.89
C GLU A 490 42.63 14.09 -24.65
N ASP A 491 42.68 14.06 -26.00
CA ASP A 491 42.34 15.22 -26.85
C ASP A 491 40.83 15.56 -26.80
N ASN A 492 39.99 14.60 -26.40
CA ASN A 492 38.56 14.76 -26.22
C ASN A 492 38.18 15.20 -24.79
N LEU A 493 39.14 15.28 -23.86
CA LEU A 493 38.92 15.63 -22.46
C LEU A 493 39.28 17.09 -22.17
N LEU A 494 38.27 17.93 -21.94
CA LEU A 494 38.43 19.30 -21.50
C LEU A 494 38.24 19.43 -19.98
N SER A 495 39.36 19.37 -19.25
CA SER A 495 39.36 19.35 -17.79
C SER A 495 39.24 20.75 -17.14
N LEU A 496 38.19 20.95 -16.35
CA LEU A 496 37.88 22.15 -15.56
C LEU A 496 38.54 22.12 -14.16
N GLY A 497 39.13 21.00 -13.73
CA GLY A 497 39.71 20.88 -12.39
C GLY A 497 39.80 19.44 -11.89
N PRO A 498 40.12 19.23 -10.61
CA PRO A 498 40.19 17.89 -10.01
C PRO A 498 38.80 17.23 -9.93
N PRO A 499 38.68 15.91 -10.18
CA PRO A 499 37.42 15.19 -10.09
C PRO A 499 36.88 15.14 -8.67
N THR A 500 35.57 14.92 -8.59
CA THR A 500 34.88 14.52 -7.38
C THR A 500 35.21 13.06 -7.08
N VAL A 501 35.39 12.74 -5.80
CA VAL A 501 35.69 11.37 -5.37
C VAL A 501 34.48 10.82 -4.62
N THR A 502 33.97 9.70 -5.11
CA THR A 502 32.88 8.97 -4.46
C THR A 502 33.39 7.63 -3.95
N GLU A 503 33.16 7.39 -2.67
CA GLU A 503 33.34 6.07 -2.08
C GLU A 503 32.07 5.26 -2.28
N TYR A 504 32.17 4.24 -3.11
CA TYR A 504 31.07 3.38 -3.47
C TYR A 504 31.13 2.10 -2.64
N LEU A 505 30.22 1.94 -1.68
CA LEU A 505 30.08 0.68 -0.92
C LEU A 505 29.01 -0.20 -1.55
N GLN A 506 29.43 -1.35 -2.06
CA GLN A 506 28.56 -2.32 -2.73
C GLN A 506 28.01 -3.36 -1.74
N PHE A 507 26.69 -3.58 -1.79
CA PHE A 507 25.97 -4.66 -1.12
C PHE A 507 25.18 -5.47 -2.16
N GLY A 508 24.81 -6.70 -1.85
CA GLY A 508 23.95 -7.53 -2.69
C GLY A 508 22.50 -7.05 -2.74
N ASP A 509 22.08 -6.25 -1.77
CA ASP A 509 20.75 -5.64 -1.64
C ASP A 509 20.79 -4.10 -1.82
N GLY A 510 21.89 -3.54 -2.34
CA GLY A 510 21.98 -2.14 -2.79
C GLY A 510 23.34 -1.48 -2.55
N LYS A 511 23.37 -0.15 -2.37
CA LYS A 511 24.64 0.61 -2.30
C LYS A 511 24.61 1.80 -1.34
N MET A 512 25.76 2.18 -0.81
CA MET A 512 25.96 3.46 -0.10
C MET A 512 27.06 4.28 -0.78
N LEU A 513 26.77 5.55 -1.05
CA LEU A 513 27.71 6.49 -1.66
C LEU A 513 28.17 7.51 -0.61
N PHE A 514 29.48 7.72 -0.50
CA PHE A 514 30.05 8.83 0.27
C PHE A 514 30.87 9.72 -0.65
N THR A 515 30.33 10.89 -0.95
CA THR A 515 30.93 11.81 -1.92
C THR A 515 31.69 12.91 -1.20
N ASP A 516 32.98 13.06 -1.51
CA ASP A 516 33.76 14.23 -1.08
C ASP A 516 33.61 15.34 -2.13
N SER A 517 32.62 16.21 -1.90
CA SER A 517 32.38 17.38 -2.73
C SER A 517 33.25 18.59 -2.35
N GLY A 518 34.17 18.46 -1.38
CA GLY A 518 34.95 19.57 -0.81
C GLY A 518 35.92 20.27 -1.78
N GLY A 519 36.08 19.75 -3.00
CA GLY A 519 36.96 20.28 -4.05
C GLY A 519 36.27 21.12 -5.13
N HIS A 520 34.93 21.21 -5.17
CA HIS A 520 34.23 21.95 -6.23
C HIS A 520 34.60 23.44 -6.16
N GLN A 521 35.27 23.95 -7.18
CA GLN A 521 35.19 25.37 -7.48
C GLN A 521 33.76 25.64 -7.94
N ALA A 522 33.13 26.71 -7.46
CA ALA A 522 31.82 27.13 -7.93
C ALA A 522 31.90 27.41 -9.44
N LEU A 523 31.46 26.45 -10.25
CA LEU A 523 31.39 26.59 -11.68
C LEU A 523 30.18 27.48 -12.00
N ASN A 524 30.43 28.54 -12.74
CA ASN A 524 29.44 29.47 -13.25
C ASN A 524 29.92 29.96 -14.62
N TRP A 525 29.14 30.80 -15.30
CA TRP A 525 29.51 31.27 -16.63
C TRP A 525 30.85 32.02 -16.69
N GLU A 526 31.16 32.82 -15.67
CA GLU A 526 32.41 33.58 -15.62
C GLU A 526 33.60 32.63 -15.49
N THR A 527 33.54 31.68 -14.55
CA THR A 527 34.62 30.71 -14.33
C THR A 527 34.76 29.74 -15.50
N LEU A 528 33.65 29.25 -16.09
CA LEU A 528 33.68 28.42 -17.30
C LEU A 528 34.44 29.11 -18.44
N ARG A 529 34.24 30.42 -18.63
CA ARG A 529 34.93 31.20 -19.65
C ARG A 529 36.42 31.41 -19.38
N GLU A 530 36.87 31.33 -18.13
CA GLU A 530 38.29 31.36 -17.78
C GLU A 530 38.99 30.06 -18.23
N TYR A 531 38.30 28.93 -18.11
CA TYR A 531 38.78 27.63 -18.58
C TYR A 531 38.66 27.48 -20.09
N VAL A 532 37.52 27.89 -20.66
CA VAL A 532 37.19 27.69 -22.06
C VAL A 532 36.79 29.03 -22.68
N PRO A 533 37.68 29.67 -23.45
CA PRO A 533 37.37 30.96 -24.08
C PRO A 533 36.11 30.90 -24.93
N LEU A 534 35.35 32.00 -24.98
CA LEU A 534 34.06 32.09 -25.68
C LEU A 534 34.11 31.61 -27.14
N GLU A 535 35.16 31.96 -27.89
CA GLU A 535 35.34 31.51 -29.28
C GLU A 535 35.54 29.99 -29.36
N THR A 536 36.22 29.38 -28.38
CA THR A 536 36.41 27.93 -28.31
C THR A 536 35.09 27.23 -28.01
N LEU A 537 34.28 27.76 -27.08
CA LEU A 537 32.94 27.25 -26.80
C LEU A 537 32.06 27.31 -28.05
N ALA A 538 32.01 28.48 -28.72
CA ALA A 538 31.23 28.65 -29.94
C ALA A 538 31.68 27.70 -31.06
N ASN A 539 32.99 27.57 -31.31
CA ASN A 539 33.50 26.68 -32.35
C ASN A 539 33.24 25.19 -32.07
N ARG A 540 33.12 24.79 -30.79
CA ARG A 540 32.82 23.40 -30.43
C ARG A 540 31.32 23.10 -30.56
N LEU A 541 30.48 24.04 -30.11
CA LEU A 541 29.02 23.93 -30.21
C LEU A 541 28.51 24.11 -31.65
N ASP A 542 29.23 24.84 -32.51
CA ASP A 542 28.82 25.05 -33.91
C ASP A 542 29.05 23.79 -34.73
N GLY A 543 27.97 23.17 -35.19
CA GLY A 543 27.98 21.94 -35.97
C GLY A 543 27.86 20.65 -35.16
N SER A 544 27.87 20.70 -33.81
CA SER A 544 27.62 19.53 -32.97
C SER A 544 26.18 19.03 -33.13
N ASP A 545 25.95 17.73 -33.10
CA ASP A 545 24.60 17.16 -33.25
C ASP A 545 23.81 17.23 -31.94
N ILE A 546 24.47 16.97 -30.81
CA ILE A 546 23.84 16.83 -29.49
C ILE A 546 24.74 17.39 -28.38
N VAL A 547 24.10 18.03 -27.41
CA VAL A 547 24.74 18.41 -26.14
C VAL A 547 24.02 17.67 -25.01
N SER A 548 24.77 17.02 -24.13
CA SER A 548 24.21 16.34 -22.97
C SER A 548 24.82 16.87 -21.69
N ILE A 549 23.96 17.36 -20.79
CA ILE A 549 24.33 18.00 -19.53
C ILE A 549 23.82 17.17 -18.37
N GLY A 550 24.70 16.87 -17.42
CA GLY A 550 24.36 16.26 -16.14
C GLY A 550 25.03 16.99 -14.98
N GLY A 551 24.89 16.45 -13.78
CA GLY A 551 25.48 17.03 -12.58
C GLY A 551 24.92 18.41 -12.20
N TRP A 552 23.68 18.73 -12.62
CA TRP A 552 23.04 20.03 -12.38
C TRP A 552 23.18 20.46 -10.92
N ALA A 553 22.72 19.64 -9.97
CA ALA A 553 22.66 20.04 -8.57
C ALA A 553 24.03 20.35 -7.94
N LEU A 554 25.13 19.91 -8.56
CA LEU A 554 26.49 20.20 -8.13
C LEU A 554 27.02 21.56 -8.60
N ILE A 555 26.29 22.24 -9.49
CA ILE A 555 26.68 23.50 -10.11
C ILE A 555 25.70 24.56 -9.59
N PRO A 556 25.98 25.22 -8.45
CA PRO A 556 25.01 26.08 -7.76
C PRO A 556 24.54 27.29 -8.57
N GLU A 557 25.25 27.64 -9.65
CA GLU A 557 24.97 28.76 -10.54
C GLU A 557 24.84 28.29 -12.00
N ILE A 558 24.32 27.08 -12.24
CA ILE A 558 24.19 26.50 -13.58
C ILE A 558 23.28 27.34 -14.50
N SER A 559 22.27 28.00 -13.95
CA SER A 559 21.43 28.98 -14.65
C SER A 559 22.26 30.00 -15.40
N THR A 560 23.33 30.52 -14.77
CA THR A 560 24.21 31.51 -15.41
C THR A 560 24.91 30.94 -16.65
N ILE A 561 25.22 29.63 -16.65
CA ILE A 561 25.86 28.96 -17.79
C ILE A 561 24.86 28.84 -18.95
N TRP A 562 23.63 28.42 -18.67
CA TRP A 562 22.56 28.36 -19.68
C TRP A 562 22.24 29.73 -20.27
N GLU A 563 22.09 30.76 -19.42
CA GLU A 563 21.93 32.15 -19.83
C GLU A 563 23.12 32.62 -20.68
N GLY A 564 24.35 32.30 -20.28
CA GLY A 564 25.56 32.65 -21.01
C GLY A 564 25.66 31.98 -22.38
N ILE A 565 25.27 30.70 -22.48
CA ILE A 565 25.16 29.98 -23.76
C ILE A 565 24.11 30.67 -24.64
N TYR A 566 22.92 30.94 -24.12
CA TYR A 566 21.83 31.60 -24.84
C TYR A 566 22.20 33.01 -25.32
N GLU A 567 22.74 33.85 -24.44
CA GLU A 567 23.01 35.26 -24.75
C GLU A 567 24.30 35.49 -25.55
N GLN A 568 25.33 34.67 -25.31
CA GLN A 568 26.68 34.93 -25.84
C GLN A 568 27.16 33.85 -26.82
N VAL A 569 26.78 32.59 -26.68
CA VAL A 569 27.25 31.55 -27.60
C VAL A 569 26.30 31.40 -28.78
N PHE A 570 25.02 31.17 -28.52
CA PHE A 570 24.00 30.91 -29.54
C PHE A 570 23.98 31.93 -30.69
N PRO A 571 24.10 33.27 -30.46
CA PRO A 571 24.11 34.25 -31.56
C PRO A 571 25.32 34.16 -32.49
N ARG A 572 26.33 33.35 -32.14
CA ARG A 572 27.54 33.11 -32.93
C ARG A 572 27.49 31.80 -33.71
N LEU A 573 26.53 30.93 -33.41
CA LEU A 573 26.40 29.62 -34.06
C LEU A 573 25.78 29.80 -35.46
N SER A 574 26.39 29.16 -36.45
CA SER A 574 25.86 29.08 -37.82
C SER A 574 24.96 27.85 -37.98
N SER A 575 25.29 26.78 -37.25
CA SER A 575 24.61 25.50 -37.18
C SER A 575 24.55 25.08 -35.70
N PRO A 576 23.59 25.60 -34.92
CA PRO A 576 23.44 25.19 -33.52
C PRO A 576 23.12 23.70 -33.40
N PRO A 577 23.34 23.08 -32.22
CA PRO A 577 22.99 21.69 -32.01
C PRO A 577 21.50 21.42 -32.16
N ASN A 578 21.16 20.17 -32.50
CA ASN A 578 19.78 19.78 -32.79
C ASN A 578 18.93 19.72 -31.51
N ASP A 579 19.54 19.33 -30.39
CA ASP A 579 18.88 19.17 -29.09
C ASP A 579 19.91 19.36 -27.96
N ILE A 580 19.42 19.69 -26.77
CA ILE A 580 20.18 19.67 -25.51
C ILE A 580 19.45 18.75 -24.54
N VAL A 581 20.10 17.68 -24.10
CA VAL A 581 19.56 16.78 -23.07
C VAL A 581 20.11 17.19 -21.72
N VAL A 582 19.26 17.46 -20.75
CA VAL A 582 19.64 17.84 -19.38
C VAL A 582 19.14 16.79 -18.40
N CYS A 583 20.05 16.01 -17.82
CA CYS A 583 19.77 15.11 -16.71
C CYS A 583 19.82 15.89 -15.40
N THR A 584 18.78 15.77 -14.58
CA THR A 584 18.63 16.63 -13.40
C THR A 584 19.47 16.21 -12.21
N SER A 585 19.85 14.94 -12.09
CA SER A 585 20.63 14.29 -11.01
C SER A 585 20.83 15.12 -9.72
N ASP A 586 20.29 14.62 -8.61
CA ASP A 586 20.42 15.20 -7.25
C ASP A 586 19.71 16.56 -7.02
N VAL A 587 18.71 16.93 -7.83
CA VAL A 587 17.92 18.18 -7.64
C VAL A 587 17.26 18.30 -6.26
N ASP A 588 17.01 17.19 -5.57
CA ASP A 588 16.39 17.16 -4.24
C ASP A 588 17.24 17.83 -3.14
N HIS A 589 18.51 18.13 -3.44
CA HIS A 589 19.42 18.87 -2.56
C HIS A 589 19.34 20.39 -2.74
N LEU A 590 18.70 20.88 -3.80
CA LEU A 590 18.58 22.30 -4.09
C LEU A 590 17.47 22.96 -3.25
N THR A 591 17.64 24.25 -2.97
CA THR A 591 16.54 25.02 -2.36
C THR A 591 15.47 25.31 -3.41
N GLU A 592 14.20 25.40 -3.01
CA GLU A 592 13.09 25.75 -3.91
C GLU A 592 13.39 27.02 -4.74
N THR A 593 14.02 28.03 -4.14
CA THR A 593 14.36 29.28 -4.85
C THR A 593 15.40 29.06 -5.94
N THR A 594 16.46 28.28 -5.66
CA THR A 594 17.48 27.92 -6.66
C THR A 594 16.87 27.11 -7.79
N LEU A 595 16.11 26.07 -7.43
CA LEU A 595 15.48 25.16 -8.38
C LEU A 595 14.57 25.90 -9.37
N ARG A 596 13.72 26.80 -8.88
CA ARG A 596 12.85 27.62 -9.75
C ARG A 596 13.64 28.51 -10.72
N SER A 597 14.71 29.15 -10.24
CA SER A 597 15.56 30.03 -11.06
C SER A 597 16.26 29.25 -12.17
N ASP A 598 16.77 28.06 -11.84
CA ASP A 598 17.45 27.19 -12.79
C ASP A 598 16.45 26.67 -13.84
N LEU A 599 15.28 26.17 -13.43
CA LEU A 599 14.25 25.70 -14.35
C LEU A 599 13.74 26.80 -15.30
N GLU A 600 13.56 28.03 -14.81
CA GLU A 600 13.19 29.17 -15.67
C GLU A 600 14.25 29.42 -16.76
N SER A 601 15.53 29.27 -16.41
CA SER A 601 16.65 29.43 -17.34
C SER A 601 16.68 28.32 -18.41
N LEU A 602 16.22 27.11 -18.11
CA LEU A 602 16.06 26.03 -19.11
C LEU A 602 14.97 26.36 -20.12
N GLY A 603 13.83 26.90 -19.69
CA GLY A 603 12.78 27.35 -20.60
C GLY A 603 13.28 28.47 -21.55
N ILE A 604 14.13 29.38 -21.06
CA ILE A 604 14.76 30.41 -21.90
C ILE A 604 15.75 29.78 -22.90
N LEU A 605 16.52 28.77 -22.48
CA LEU A 605 17.43 28.07 -23.37
C LEU A 605 16.68 27.31 -24.49
N ASP A 606 15.51 26.75 -24.18
CA ASP A 606 14.63 26.05 -25.13
C ASP A 606 14.22 26.92 -26.32
N ASP A 607 14.02 28.23 -26.10
CA ASP A 607 13.70 29.20 -27.16
C ASP A 607 14.80 29.28 -28.25
N ALA A 608 16.04 28.89 -27.93
CA ALA A 608 17.16 28.87 -28.85
C ALA A 608 17.42 27.48 -29.43
N ILE A 609 17.50 26.46 -28.58
CA ILE A 609 17.80 25.08 -28.95
C ILE A 609 16.83 24.18 -28.16
N PRO A 610 16.12 23.23 -28.80
CA PRO A 610 15.21 22.33 -28.09
C PRO A 610 15.90 21.65 -26.90
N VAL A 611 15.27 21.71 -25.74
CA VAL A 611 15.73 21.11 -24.48
C VAL A 611 14.87 19.90 -24.15
N THR A 612 15.55 18.80 -23.82
CA THR A 612 14.96 17.59 -23.25
C THR A 612 15.44 17.42 -21.81
N VAL A 613 14.55 17.61 -20.85
CA VAL A 613 14.86 17.36 -19.43
C VAL A 613 14.61 15.90 -19.09
N VAL A 614 15.55 15.24 -18.42
CA VAL A 614 15.46 13.84 -17.99
C VAL A 614 15.52 13.75 -16.47
N THR A 615 14.56 13.05 -15.87
CA THR A 615 14.47 12.86 -14.42
C THR A 615 14.14 11.42 -14.04
N THR A 616 14.37 11.05 -12.78
CA THR A 616 13.72 9.88 -12.16
C THR A 616 12.28 10.21 -11.73
N SER A 617 11.51 9.19 -11.35
CA SER A 617 10.17 9.35 -10.75
C SER A 617 10.19 10.13 -9.44
N GLU A 618 11.23 9.93 -8.61
CA GLU A 618 11.42 10.59 -7.33
C GLU A 618 11.71 12.08 -7.54
N GLN A 619 12.64 12.39 -8.46
CA GLN A 619 12.97 13.76 -8.85
C GLN A 619 11.74 14.45 -9.46
N ALA A 620 10.99 13.79 -10.36
CA ALA A 620 9.76 14.34 -10.92
C ALA A 620 8.71 14.65 -9.83
N ALA A 621 8.57 13.77 -8.83
CA ALA A 621 7.66 14.02 -7.71
C ALA A 621 8.12 15.24 -6.88
N HIS A 622 9.42 15.37 -6.60
CA HIS A 622 9.98 16.53 -5.91
C HIS A 622 9.77 17.84 -6.69
N LEU A 623 10.05 17.83 -7.99
CA LEU A 623 9.76 18.96 -8.88
C LEU A 623 8.27 19.30 -8.88
N GLY A 624 7.40 18.30 -8.87
CA GLY A 624 5.94 18.47 -8.79
C GLY A 624 5.53 19.20 -7.52
N ASP A 625 6.03 18.76 -6.35
CA ASP A 625 5.76 19.38 -5.06
C ASP A 625 6.20 20.86 -5.01
N VAL A 626 7.30 21.18 -5.69
CA VAL A 626 7.81 22.54 -5.77
C VAL A 626 7.01 23.38 -6.76
N LEU A 627 6.83 22.93 -8.00
CA LEU A 627 6.34 23.77 -9.09
C LEU A 627 4.81 23.78 -9.19
N LEU A 628 4.16 22.64 -8.99
CA LEU A 628 2.76 22.42 -9.31
C LEU A 628 1.86 22.76 -8.11
N SER A 629 1.52 24.05 -8.00
CA SER A 629 0.69 24.57 -6.92
C SER A 629 -0.70 23.91 -6.89
N GLY A 630 -0.98 23.13 -5.85
CA GLY A 630 -2.31 22.54 -5.59
C GLY A 630 -2.47 21.08 -6.03
N GLU A 631 -1.48 20.51 -6.70
CA GLU A 631 -1.45 19.11 -7.14
C GLU A 631 -0.79 18.24 -6.07
N GLN A 632 -1.49 18.07 -4.94
CA GLN A 632 -1.00 17.20 -3.88
C GLN A 632 -1.57 15.80 -4.11
N GLY A 633 -0.71 14.81 -4.33
CA GLY A 633 -1.08 13.40 -4.51
C GLY A 633 -0.16 12.60 -5.42
N LYS A 634 -0.25 11.27 -5.35
CA LYS A 634 0.44 10.35 -6.25
C LYS A 634 -0.34 10.33 -7.56
N ARG A 635 0.33 10.65 -8.67
CA ARG A 635 -0.27 10.69 -10.01
C ARG A 635 0.40 9.70 -10.93
N ALA A 636 -0.30 9.34 -12.01
CA ALA A 636 0.27 8.62 -13.12
C ALA A 636 1.48 9.39 -13.66
N LEU A 637 2.57 8.67 -13.90
CA LEU A 637 3.86 9.26 -14.28
C LEU A 637 3.73 10.19 -15.50
N GLN A 638 2.88 9.78 -16.44
CA GLN A 638 2.56 10.55 -17.64
C GLN A 638 1.92 11.91 -17.36
N ALA A 639 0.92 11.97 -16.49
CA ALA A 639 0.27 13.23 -16.15
C ALA A 639 1.25 14.17 -15.43
N THR A 640 2.08 13.63 -14.53
CA THR A 640 3.14 14.40 -13.86
C THR A 640 4.12 14.99 -14.86
N ALA A 641 4.61 14.18 -15.81
CA ALA A 641 5.54 14.62 -16.84
C ALA A 641 4.93 15.71 -17.75
N GLU A 642 3.64 15.60 -18.10
CA GLU A 642 2.92 16.59 -18.90
C GLU A 642 2.80 17.93 -18.17
N SER A 643 2.41 17.91 -16.89
CA SER A 643 2.35 19.12 -16.05
C SER A 643 3.72 19.79 -15.91
N LEU A 644 4.76 19.00 -15.61
CA LEU A 644 6.11 19.52 -15.44
C LEU A 644 6.67 20.12 -16.72
N ARG A 645 6.54 19.43 -17.86
CA ARG A 645 6.98 19.96 -19.17
C ARG A 645 6.36 21.33 -19.44
N ASN A 646 5.06 21.47 -19.21
CA ASN A 646 4.32 22.69 -19.47
C ASN A 646 4.69 23.83 -18.50
N GLU A 647 4.91 23.51 -17.23
CA GLU A 647 5.28 24.50 -16.20
C GLU A 647 6.73 25.00 -16.38
N ILE A 648 7.66 24.10 -16.73
CA ILE A 648 9.06 24.43 -16.97
C ILE A 648 9.23 25.13 -18.32
N GLY A 649 8.39 24.79 -19.31
CA GLY A 649 8.41 25.42 -20.64
C GLY A 649 9.48 24.86 -21.56
N VAL A 650 9.79 23.56 -21.46
CA VAL A 650 10.77 22.87 -22.32
C VAL A 650 10.13 22.06 -23.44
N SER A 651 10.88 21.84 -24.52
CA SER A 651 10.45 21.08 -25.68
C SER A 651 10.09 19.64 -25.32
N ARG A 652 10.86 19.00 -24.45
CA ARG A 652 10.61 17.63 -23.99
C ARG A 652 10.90 17.43 -22.51
N PHE A 653 10.17 16.50 -21.90
CA PHE A 653 10.37 16.07 -20.52
C PHE A 653 10.24 14.55 -20.46
N ALA A 654 11.31 13.87 -20.04
CA ALA A 654 11.36 12.43 -19.94
C ALA A 654 11.54 12.02 -18.47
N VAL A 655 10.75 11.06 -18.03
CA VAL A 655 10.80 10.52 -16.67
C VAL A 655 11.06 9.02 -16.76
N THR A 656 12.03 8.54 -16.00
CA THR A 656 12.33 7.12 -15.90
C THR A 656 12.05 6.58 -14.50
N SER A 657 11.56 5.34 -14.41
CA SER A 657 11.32 4.65 -13.15
C SER A 657 11.62 3.16 -13.31
N ALA A 658 11.60 2.42 -12.20
CA ALA A 658 11.81 0.97 -12.21
C ALA A 658 10.76 0.20 -13.04
N LYS A 659 9.55 0.76 -13.26
CA LYS A 659 8.42 0.06 -13.89
C LYS A 659 8.09 0.53 -15.29
N GLU A 660 8.20 1.83 -15.51
CA GLU A 660 7.88 2.47 -16.77
C GLU A 660 8.67 3.77 -16.93
N SER A 661 8.85 4.17 -18.18
CA SER A 661 9.41 5.46 -18.55
C SER A 661 8.40 6.19 -19.43
N VAL A 662 8.39 7.51 -19.33
CA VAL A 662 7.53 8.39 -20.13
C VAL A 662 8.38 9.45 -20.80
N LEU A 663 8.02 9.82 -22.03
CA LEU A 663 8.52 11.01 -22.69
C LEU A 663 7.35 11.85 -23.17
N VAL A 664 7.32 13.12 -22.79
CA VAL A 664 6.36 14.10 -23.26
C VAL A 664 7.08 15.06 -24.18
N GLY A 665 6.58 15.24 -25.39
CA GLY A 665 7.19 16.09 -26.40
C GLY A 665 6.18 16.65 -27.41
N PRO A 666 6.67 17.23 -28.51
CA PRO A 666 5.82 17.79 -29.57
C PRO A 666 4.89 16.77 -30.22
N GLU A 667 5.24 15.47 -30.19
CA GLU A 667 4.44 14.38 -30.77
C GLU A 667 3.37 13.85 -29.81
N GLY A 668 3.26 14.43 -28.61
CA GLY A 668 2.36 13.99 -27.54
C GLY A 668 3.14 13.33 -26.41
N SER A 669 2.44 12.52 -25.61
CA SER A 669 3.07 11.74 -24.55
C SER A 669 3.13 10.28 -24.91
N GLN A 670 4.31 9.70 -24.77
CA GLN A 670 4.64 8.31 -25.04
C GLN A 670 5.00 7.63 -23.72
N ARG A 671 4.58 6.39 -23.54
CA ARG A 671 4.87 5.58 -22.35
C ARG A 671 5.40 4.22 -22.77
N ILE A 672 6.47 3.77 -22.12
CA ILE A 672 7.01 2.43 -22.30
C ILE A 672 7.18 1.74 -20.96
N ARG A 673 6.87 0.44 -20.87
CA ARG A 673 7.24 -0.36 -19.70
C ARG A 673 8.74 -0.66 -19.70
N SER A 674 9.31 -0.71 -18.52
CA SER A 674 10.70 -1.14 -18.36
C SER A 674 10.84 -2.62 -18.73
N ALA A 675 11.96 -2.98 -19.37
CA ALA A 675 12.27 -4.37 -19.68
C ALA A 675 12.28 -5.22 -18.39
N LEU A 676 11.72 -6.43 -18.48
CA LEU A 676 11.70 -7.38 -17.37
C LEU A 676 13.10 -7.98 -17.22
N ILE A 677 13.82 -7.65 -16.14
CA ILE A 677 15.18 -8.15 -15.90
C ILE A 677 15.14 -9.03 -14.66
N SER A 678 15.42 -10.32 -14.81
CA SER A 678 15.34 -11.32 -13.73
C SER A 678 16.44 -11.22 -12.68
N ASP A 679 17.59 -10.64 -13.01
CA ASP A 679 18.71 -10.38 -12.09
C ASP A 679 19.30 -8.99 -12.36
N PRO A 680 18.62 -7.92 -11.91
CA PRO A 680 19.05 -6.58 -12.21
C PRO A 680 20.32 -6.25 -11.41
N ALA A 681 21.39 -5.92 -12.11
CA ALA A 681 22.52 -5.27 -11.50
C ALA A 681 22.21 -3.77 -11.35
N GLU A 682 22.33 -3.28 -10.11
CA GLU A 682 22.39 -1.87 -9.65
C GLU A 682 21.50 -0.79 -10.31
N GLU A 683 20.70 -0.07 -9.53
CA GLU A 683 19.77 0.96 -10.07
C GLU A 683 20.40 2.35 -10.29
N GLY A 684 21.45 2.72 -9.58
CA GLY A 684 21.89 4.12 -9.51
C GLY A 684 22.84 4.60 -10.60
N THR A 685 22.77 4.04 -11.80
CA THR A 685 23.33 4.59 -13.07
C THR A 685 22.31 4.49 -14.20
N PHE A 686 21.08 4.05 -13.89
CA PHE A 686 20.03 3.85 -14.88
C PHE A 686 19.62 5.16 -15.56
N GLU A 687 19.57 6.26 -14.80
CA GLU A 687 19.22 7.59 -15.33
C GLU A 687 20.24 8.11 -16.35
N ASP A 688 21.53 7.87 -16.14
CA ASP A 688 22.59 8.31 -17.06
C ASP A 688 22.54 7.53 -18.38
N HIS A 689 22.38 6.20 -18.30
CA HIS A 689 22.25 5.36 -19.50
C HIS A 689 20.91 5.60 -20.22
N PHE A 690 19.85 5.90 -19.49
CA PHE A 690 18.58 6.34 -20.08
C PHE A 690 18.79 7.66 -20.81
N SER A 691 19.43 8.64 -20.18
CA SER A 691 19.80 9.93 -20.78
C SER A 691 20.68 9.76 -22.02
N ALA A 692 21.60 8.79 -22.03
CA ALA A 692 22.43 8.47 -23.19
C ALA A 692 21.59 7.96 -24.38
N GLY A 693 20.62 7.07 -24.12
CA GLY A 693 19.71 6.60 -25.16
C GLY A 693 18.75 7.68 -25.66
N ILE A 694 18.29 8.58 -24.78
CA ILE A 694 17.55 9.78 -25.18
C ILE A 694 18.42 10.67 -26.09
N ALA A 695 19.65 10.98 -25.67
CA ALA A 695 20.59 11.80 -26.43
C ALA A 695 20.88 11.21 -27.82
N LEU A 696 21.14 9.89 -27.89
CA LEU A 696 21.35 9.19 -29.17
C LEU A 696 20.09 9.27 -30.05
N GLY A 697 18.90 9.09 -29.49
CA GLY A 697 17.65 9.18 -30.25
C GLY A 697 17.39 10.59 -30.79
N ARG A 698 17.73 11.62 -30.02
CA ARG A 698 17.64 13.02 -30.46
C ARG A 698 18.68 13.34 -31.54
N ALA A 699 19.92 12.87 -31.38
CA ALA A 699 21.00 13.09 -32.35
C ALA A 699 20.66 12.46 -33.72
N GLU A 700 20.12 11.25 -33.71
CA GLU A 700 19.66 10.54 -34.93
C GLU A 700 18.28 11.02 -35.43
N SER A 701 17.72 12.08 -34.85
CA SER A 701 16.41 12.64 -35.22
C SER A 701 15.27 11.61 -35.23
N LEU A 702 15.29 10.67 -34.29
CA LEU A 702 14.23 9.68 -34.12
C LEU A 702 12.94 10.35 -33.62
N SER A 703 11.79 9.70 -33.84
CA SER A 703 10.52 10.10 -33.22
C SER A 703 10.61 10.07 -31.70
N ASP A 704 9.70 10.78 -31.02
CA ASP A 704 9.61 10.80 -29.56
C ASP A 704 9.34 9.38 -29.02
N THR A 705 8.54 8.60 -29.75
CA THR A 705 8.29 7.18 -29.53
C THR A 705 9.59 6.35 -29.57
N SER A 706 10.34 6.43 -30.66
CA SER A 706 11.58 5.66 -30.82
C SER A 706 12.67 6.10 -29.84
N THR A 707 12.74 7.41 -29.55
CA THR A 707 13.66 8.00 -28.57
C THR A 707 13.41 7.42 -27.18
N LEU A 708 12.16 7.36 -26.72
CA LEU A 708 11.80 6.76 -25.43
C LEU A 708 12.19 5.28 -25.36
N ALA A 709 11.87 4.51 -26.40
CA ALA A 709 12.22 3.10 -26.48
C ALA A 709 13.74 2.88 -26.47
N LEU A 710 14.51 3.72 -27.15
CA LEU A 710 15.97 3.68 -27.16
C LEU A 710 16.55 4.01 -25.79
N GLY A 711 16.06 5.07 -25.12
CA GLY A 711 16.41 5.41 -23.74
C GLY A 711 16.21 4.22 -22.80
N SER A 712 15.03 3.60 -22.86
CA SER A 712 14.72 2.43 -22.05
C SER A 712 15.63 1.23 -22.36
N ALA A 713 15.87 0.93 -23.64
CA ALA A 713 16.72 -0.19 -24.05
C ALA A 713 18.18 -0.03 -23.60
N VAL A 714 18.77 1.16 -23.73
CA VAL A 714 20.16 1.42 -23.32
C VAL A 714 20.30 1.29 -21.79
N ALA A 715 19.35 1.85 -21.04
CA ALA A 715 19.35 1.76 -19.58
C ALA A 715 19.13 0.32 -19.08
N SER A 716 18.18 -0.41 -19.68
CA SER A 716 17.90 -1.81 -19.36
C SER A 716 19.07 -2.73 -19.72
N TYR A 717 19.75 -2.50 -20.85
CA TYR A 717 20.97 -3.24 -21.20
C TYR A 717 22.04 -3.07 -20.12
N PHE A 718 22.30 -1.83 -19.68
CA PHE A 718 23.27 -1.58 -18.64
C PHE A 718 22.87 -2.25 -17.32
N LYS A 719 21.59 -2.14 -16.93
CA LYS A 719 21.04 -2.80 -15.73
C LYS A 719 21.24 -4.32 -15.78
N GLN A 720 21.22 -4.95 -16.95
CA GLN A 720 21.43 -6.39 -17.09
C GLN A 720 22.91 -6.79 -17.18
N HIS A 721 23.74 -6.01 -17.87
CA HIS A 721 25.09 -6.42 -18.26
C HIS A 721 26.22 -5.68 -17.53
N GLN A 722 25.95 -4.51 -16.93
CA GLN A 722 26.95 -3.61 -16.33
C GLN A 722 28.06 -3.20 -17.29
N GLU A 723 27.71 -3.13 -18.57
CA GLU A 723 28.61 -2.80 -19.68
C GLU A 723 27.94 -1.77 -20.60
N THR A 724 28.75 -0.90 -21.19
CA THR A 724 28.29 0.07 -22.18
C THR A 724 28.00 -0.65 -23.50
N PRO A 725 26.76 -0.57 -24.04
CA PRO A 725 26.40 -1.30 -25.24
C PRO A 725 26.96 -0.66 -26.52
N SER A 726 27.40 -1.50 -27.45
CA SER A 726 27.56 -1.13 -28.85
C SER A 726 26.21 -0.99 -29.57
N LEU A 727 26.18 -0.30 -30.72
CA LEU A 727 24.96 -0.18 -31.53
C LEU A 727 24.36 -1.55 -31.90
N SER A 728 25.21 -2.56 -32.12
CA SER A 728 24.77 -3.92 -32.44
C SER A 728 24.12 -4.63 -31.24
N GLU A 729 24.60 -4.36 -30.03
CA GLU A 729 24.04 -4.89 -28.80
C GLU A 729 22.73 -4.19 -28.45
N ILE A 730 22.63 -2.86 -28.61
CA ILE A 730 21.37 -2.11 -28.46
C ILE A 730 20.27 -2.74 -29.34
N ARG A 731 20.60 -3.07 -30.59
CA ARG A 731 19.64 -3.68 -31.52
C ARG A 731 19.26 -5.09 -31.16
N THR A 732 20.26 -5.89 -30.78
CA THR A 732 20.02 -7.26 -30.29
C THR A 732 19.13 -7.23 -29.05
N PHE A 733 19.35 -6.26 -28.16
CA PHE A 733 18.54 -6.04 -26.98
C PHE A 733 17.12 -5.62 -27.34
N LEU A 734 16.96 -4.66 -28.26
CA LEU A 734 15.65 -4.28 -28.79
C LEU A 734 14.92 -5.50 -29.38
N ASP A 735 15.59 -6.38 -30.12
CA ASP A 735 15.02 -7.62 -30.68
C ASP A 735 14.55 -8.62 -29.60
N THR A 736 15.16 -8.59 -28.42
CA THR A 736 14.90 -9.50 -27.31
C THR A 736 14.27 -8.82 -26.10
N TYR A 737 13.75 -7.59 -26.27
CA TYR A 737 13.25 -6.75 -25.19
C TYR A 737 12.12 -7.41 -24.37
N GLU A 738 11.24 -8.16 -25.05
CA GLU A 738 10.18 -8.98 -24.45
C GLU A 738 10.71 -10.19 -23.66
N ASP A 739 11.84 -10.76 -24.10
CA ASP A 739 12.35 -12.05 -23.63
C ASP A 739 13.32 -11.92 -22.45
N GLN A 740 13.67 -10.71 -22.01
CA GLN A 740 14.67 -10.49 -20.95
C GLN A 740 14.26 -11.06 -19.58
N GLY A 741 12.95 -11.28 -19.36
CA GLY A 741 12.40 -11.83 -18.11
C GLY A 741 12.19 -13.35 -18.13
N ALA A 742 12.37 -14.01 -19.28
CA ALA A 742 12.12 -15.43 -19.45
C ALA A 742 13.40 -16.26 -19.23
N ALA A 743 13.79 -16.47 -17.97
CA ALA A 743 14.84 -17.41 -17.57
C ALA A 743 14.30 -18.56 -16.71
#